data_AF-A0A971TV31-F1
#
_entry.id   AF-A0A971TV31-F1
#
_cell.length_a   1.000
_cell.length_b   1.000
_cell.length_c   1.000
_cell.angle_alpha   90.00
_cell.angle_beta   90.00
_cell.angle_gamma   90.00
#
_symmetry.space_group_name_H-M   'P 1'
#
loop_
_entity.id
_entity.type
_entity.pdbx_description
1 polymer ?
#
loop_
_entity_poly.entity_id
_entity_poly.type
_entity_poly.pdbx_seq_one_letter_code
_entity_poly.pdbx_strand_id
1 'polypeptide(L)'
;MTCLMLHAQVTEKEFQALKAFYNATDGNNWKNRTGWENINTTATAADVNGSWFGLVITDGHVTKIGMSSNLKGGYLPPQIGDLAWLKNLEVDNDQLEGRIPDEIGNLVNLEGLTLSTNKFTGPLPASMANLVNMKYLYLSRNPLQIPFPASILQNWPKLGIVYLSESGLTGALPDVFDAWPDLYMFYISKNQLTGQIPASLSKRSKLYGAEFSRNDFTGSLPTLDSCKELKNIRFENNRLEGSIPASWGNLPQLTSVYLDENRCSGPLPAGMFTAQLQRIGLGNNYFTFEGLEPHIVKINDLTSKSYTTNKQFPLTQKSVQVNAGDPLTLNAATLSVYAPGGNNNRYKWFRNNTEIYSGNDPSWGVSSATAQEAGVYRFEVSNTIVTDMTLKSEELPVTVMVPGNHAPAGISFYPASIRENQRYDITLVVEDEDTEDVHHVSLTQGDGTNDADNGIFKPFGKVLNMTVPADYEKTPVLRFLVTVSDMKGGIFTKALVLTVEDVEEAPVFTGQQLSTTIDETVPNGFTVMYLTAEDPGKLPVTYSLEGGNENGAFGIVDNRLVVADHTQLNYDQKSRYTLTVRASNGTLFSAVELVVSLSKINKMPVVENAAFTLAENAPEGTIAGSITASDPEGKPLIYTLISGNSEEGFRLEGNQLVVHNPAALDFDDHPAFSLVVNVSDGISTIPAYVTIQLTNKVDETGNDLLTFSVPGMVSPPVIDPAARTIVARVEDVSLASLKADFTFSKGASANPPSGSVLNFATPVTVRVTSETGVAADWQIRVTIPSAAPVTTEARIKVYPNPAADQLYISGMTGTSALMLIDLSGRVLHTLTTASTSEVLLLKDYHPGIYLLSVESSARRSVFRVVKK
;
A
#
# COMPACT_ATOMS: atom_id res chain seq x y z
N MET A 1 -48.48 -2.15 10.88
CA MET A 1 -47.04 -1.88 11.13
C MET A 1 -46.23 -2.92 10.39
N THR A 2 -45.85 -2.63 9.16
CA THR A 2 -44.78 -3.32 8.44
C THR A 2 -43.47 -2.70 8.92
N CYS A 3 -42.66 -3.48 9.63
CA CYS A 3 -41.31 -3.09 10.04
C CYS A 3 -40.46 -2.96 8.75
N LEU A 4 -40.15 -1.73 8.35
CA LEU A 4 -39.11 -1.48 7.34
C LEU A 4 -37.79 -1.93 7.96
N MET A 5 -37.28 -3.08 7.52
CA MET A 5 -35.89 -3.42 7.76
C MET A 5 -35.03 -2.39 7.03
N LEU A 6 -34.36 -1.52 7.80
CA LEU A 6 -33.33 -0.63 7.30
C LEU A 6 -32.25 -1.53 6.69
N HIS A 7 -32.15 -1.57 5.36
CA HIS A 7 -31.05 -2.28 4.72
C HIS A 7 -29.76 -1.55 5.09
N ALA A 8 -28.77 -2.27 5.62
CA ALA A 8 -27.45 -1.72 5.88
C ALA A 8 -26.91 -1.06 4.61
N GLN A 9 -26.48 0.20 4.72
CA GLN A 9 -25.98 1.01 3.62
C GLN A 9 -24.46 1.08 3.67
N VAL A 10 -23.84 1.30 2.51
CA VAL A 10 -22.41 1.58 2.40
C VAL A 10 -22.07 2.79 3.24
N THR A 11 -20.96 2.70 3.98
CA THR A 11 -20.53 3.80 4.85
C THR A 11 -19.98 4.96 4.03
N GLU A 12 -20.03 6.18 4.57
CA GLU A 12 -19.44 7.34 3.91
C GLU A 12 -17.93 7.13 3.63
N LYS A 13 -17.24 6.43 4.54
CA LYS A 13 -15.83 6.08 4.39
C LYS A 13 -15.59 5.18 3.18
N GLU A 14 -16.39 4.13 3.00
CA GLU A 14 -16.31 3.26 1.83
C GLU A 14 -16.68 4.00 0.54
N PHE A 15 -17.69 4.88 0.58
CA PHE A 15 -18.05 5.72 -0.56
C PHE A 15 -16.89 6.63 -1.00
N GLN A 16 -16.20 7.28 -0.06
CA GLN A 16 -15.01 8.09 -0.37
C GLN A 16 -13.86 7.24 -0.95
N ALA A 17 -13.68 6.01 -0.48
CA ALA A 17 -12.71 5.09 -1.05
C ALA A 17 -13.04 4.70 -2.50
N LEU A 18 -14.31 4.43 -2.80
CA LEU A 18 -14.78 4.18 -4.17
C LEU A 18 -14.59 5.41 -5.06
N LYS A 19 -14.87 6.62 -4.55
CA LYS A 19 -14.64 7.87 -5.26
C LYS A 19 -13.16 8.11 -5.55
N ALA A 20 -12.28 7.84 -4.58
CA ALA A 20 -10.84 7.91 -4.78
C ALA A 20 -10.37 6.90 -5.84
N PHE A 21 -10.87 5.66 -5.79
CA PHE A 21 -10.59 4.63 -6.80
C PHE A 21 -11.05 5.05 -8.20
N TYR A 22 -12.27 5.57 -8.33
CA TYR A 22 -12.79 6.12 -9.58
C TYR A 22 -11.87 7.22 -10.15
N ASN A 23 -11.46 8.17 -9.32
CA ASN A 23 -10.62 9.29 -9.77
C ASN A 23 -9.19 8.85 -10.11
N ALA A 24 -8.59 7.97 -9.30
CA ALA A 24 -7.22 7.50 -9.48
C ALA A 24 -7.04 6.59 -10.71
N THR A 25 -8.13 6.00 -11.21
CA THR A 25 -8.10 5.06 -12.36
C THR A 25 -8.82 5.61 -13.59
N ASP A 26 -8.96 6.94 -13.65
CA ASP A 26 -9.57 7.65 -14.78
C ASP A 26 -11.02 7.19 -15.10
N GLY A 27 -11.85 7.21 -14.06
CA GLY A 27 -13.24 6.77 -14.04
C GLY A 27 -14.13 7.24 -15.19
N ASN A 28 -13.86 8.43 -15.71
CA ASN A 28 -14.62 9.00 -16.82
C ASN A 28 -14.40 8.22 -18.13
N ASN A 29 -13.25 7.54 -18.26
CA ASN A 29 -12.84 6.82 -19.47
C ASN A 29 -12.91 5.28 -19.33
N TRP A 30 -13.45 4.78 -18.22
CA TRP A 30 -13.74 3.35 -18.06
C TRP A 30 -14.65 2.82 -19.19
N LYS A 31 -14.44 1.57 -19.60
CA LYS A 31 -15.26 0.95 -20.67
C LYS A 31 -16.72 0.80 -20.24
N ASN A 32 -16.95 0.46 -18.98
CA ASN A 32 -18.25 0.36 -18.35
C ASN A 32 -18.22 1.12 -17.02
N ARG A 33 -19.10 2.10 -16.89
CA ARG A 33 -19.24 2.96 -15.71
C ARG A 33 -20.66 2.95 -15.15
N THR A 34 -21.47 1.93 -15.45
CA THR A 34 -22.85 1.83 -14.97
C THR A 34 -22.93 1.97 -13.45
N GLY A 35 -23.66 2.98 -12.97
CA GLY A 35 -23.82 3.31 -11.56
C GLY A 35 -22.80 4.34 -11.06
N TRP A 36 -21.66 4.48 -11.72
CA TRP A 36 -20.56 5.36 -11.33
C TRP A 36 -20.66 6.77 -11.92
N GLU A 37 -21.59 7.03 -12.83
CA GLU A 37 -21.62 8.26 -13.65
C GLU A 37 -21.70 9.54 -12.85
N ASN A 38 -22.33 9.49 -11.68
CA ASN A 38 -22.58 10.64 -10.81
C ASN A 38 -21.75 10.61 -9.52
N ILE A 39 -20.74 9.75 -9.42
CA ILE A 39 -19.92 9.59 -8.20
C ILE A 39 -19.23 10.89 -7.76
N ASN A 40 -18.90 11.76 -8.72
CA ASN A 40 -18.27 13.06 -8.46
C ASN A 40 -19.27 14.22 -8.39
N THR A 41 -20.58 13.96 -8.54
CA THR A 41 -21.62 15.00 -8.57
C THR A 41 -22.68 14.74 -7.50
N THR A 42 -23.74 14.00 -7.84
CA THR A 42 -24.94 13.88 -7.02
C THR A 42 -25.03 12.58 -6.23
N ALA A 43 -24.19 11.58 -6.53
CA ALA A 43 -24.24 10.31 -5.80
C ALA A 43 -23.71 10.48 -4.37
N THR A 44 -24.29 9.70 -3.46
CA THR A 44 -23.96 9.62 -2.04
C THR A 44 -23.71 8.17 -1.65
N ALA A 45 -23.27 7.92 -0.42
CA ALA A 45 -23.10 6.56 0.09
C ALA A 45 -24.38 5.70 0.02
N ALA A 46 -25.57 6.32 0.12
CA ALA A 46 -26.86 5.64 0.02
C ALA A 46 -27.21 5.18 -1.42
N ASP A 47 -26.55 5.74 -2.44
CA ASP A 47 -26.78 5.37 -3.84
C ASP A 47 -25.97 4.13 -4.25
N VAL A 48 -24.92 3.79 -3.49
CA VAL A 48 -24.05 2.65 -3.76
C VAL A 48 -24.80 1.35 -3.46
N ASN A 49 -25.11 0.62 -4.51
CA ASN A 49 -25.84 -0.65 -4.43
C ASN A 49 -25.29 -1.67 -5.45
N GLY A 50 -25.77 -2.91 -5.41
CA GLY A 50 -25.28 -4.00 -6.27
C GLY A 50 -25.53 -3.83 -7.78
N SER A 51 -26.16 -2.75 -8.23
CA SER A 51 -26.25 -2.40 -9.66
C SER A 51 -25.01 -1.67 -10.19
N TRP A 52 -24.15 -1.13 -9.31
CA TRP A 52 -22.91 -0.50 -9.72
C TRP A 52 -21.97 -1.52 -10.31
N PHE A 53 -21.51 -1.26 -11.54
CA PHE A 53 -20.67 -2.20 -12.26
C PHE A 53 -19.42 -2.54 -11.46
N GLY A 54 -19.11 -3.84 -11.40
CA GLY A 54 -17.94 -4.36 -10.70
C GLY A 54 -18.08 -4.47 -9.18
N LEU A 55 -19.12 -3.92 -8.54
CA LEU A 55 -19.27 -3.99 -7.09
C LEU A 55 -20.11 -5.19 -6.64
N VAL A 56 -19.69 -5.81 -5.54
CA VAL A 56 -20.55 -6.68 -4.73
C VAL A 56 -20.65 -6.08 -3.34
N ILE A 57 -21.88 -5.94 -2.85
CA ILE A 57 -22.19 -5.39 -1.54
C ILE A 57 -22.86 -6.49 -0.71
N THR A 58 -22.38 -6.69 0.51
CA THR A 58 -22.92 -7.68 1.45
C THR A 58 -23.08 -7.01 2.79
N ASP A 59 -24.29 -7.09 3.36
CA ASP A 59 -24.62 -6.49 4.66
C ASP A 59 -24.22 -5.00 4.76
N GLY A 60 -24.39 -4.26 3.66
CA GLY A 60 -24.05 -2.84 3.58
C GLY A 60 -22.57 -2.52 3.38
N HIS A 61 -21.71 -3.50 3.13
CA HIS A 61 -20.27 -3.27 2.91
C HIS A 61 -19.79 -3.73 1.54
N VAL A 62 -18.80 -3.03 0.99
CA VAL A 62 -18.19 -3.40 -0.30
C VAL A 62 -17.29 -4.62 -0.08
N THR A 63 -17.67 -5.76 -0.65
CA THR A 63 -16.94 -7.03 -0.50
C THR A 63 -16.17 -7.44 -1.76
N LYS A 64 -16.48 -6.86 -2.92
CA LYS A 64 -15.70 -7.06 -4.15
C LYS A 64 -15.67 -5.81 -5.01
N ILE A 65 -14.51 -5.55 -5.60
CA ILE A 65 -14.30 -4.66 -6.74
C ILE A 65 -13.77 -5.51 -7.89
N GLY A 66 -14.58 -5.67 -8.93
CA GLY A 66 -14.26 -6.43 -10.15
C GLY A 66 -14.27 -5.53 -11.38
N MET A 67 -13.10 -5.00 -11.72
CA MET A 67 -12.90 -4.05 -12.80
C MET A 67 -11.89 -4.54 -13.86
N SER A 68 -11.45 -5.80 -13.80
CA SER A 68 -10.48 -6.35 -14.76
C SER A 68 -10.90 -6.06 -16.21
N SER A 69 -9.97 -5.53 -17.00
CA SER A 69 -10.14 -5.10 -18.40
C SER A 69 -11.14 -3.96 -18.60
N ASN A 70 -11.46 -3.18 -17.56
CA ASN A 70 -12.38 -2.05 -17.64
C ASN A 70 -11.67 -0.70 -17.64
N LEU A 71 -10.53 -0.59 -16.95
CA LEU A 71 -9.83 0.67 -16.69
C LEU A 71 -8.91 1.04 -17.87
N LYS A 72 -8.37 2.26 -17.85
CA LYS A 72 -7.55 2.83 -18.94
C LYS A 72 -6.16 3.28 -18.50
N GLY A 73 -5.74 2.90 -17.29
CA GLY A 73 -4.51 3.35 -16.64
C GLY A 73 -4.82 3.99 -15.29
N GLY A 74 -3.88 4.78 -14.78
CA GLY A 74 -3.94 5.33 -13.43
C GLY A 74 -3.24 4.44 -12.41
N TYR A 75 -3.60 4.54 -11.13
CA TYR A 75 -2.94 3.82 -10.05
C TYR A 75 -3.94 3.35 -8.98
N LEU A 76 -3.52 2.43 -8.11
CA LEU A 76 -4.30 2.05 -6.93
C LEU A 76 -4.12 3.11 -5.84
N PRO A 77 -5.17 3.84 -5.43
CA PRO A 77 -5.03 4.87 -4.41
C PRO A 77 -4.90 4.26 -3.00
N PRO A 78 -4.19 4.91 -2.07
CA PRO A 78 -4.10 4.50 -0.65
C PRO A 78 -5.46 4.24 0.01
N GLN A 79 -6.47 5.01 -0.36
CA GLN A 79 -7.85 4.89 0.15
C GLN A 79 -8.49 3.54 -0.17
N ILE A 80 -7.91 2.71 -1.04
CA ILE A 80 -8.36 1.33 -1.20
C ILE A 80 -8.36 0.58 0.14
N GLY A 81 -7.43 0.90 1.05
CA GLY A 81 -7.33 0.31 2.38
C GLY A 81 -8.49 0.65 3.32
N ASP A 82 -9.34 1.61 2.96
CA ASP A 82 -10.52 1.97 3.74
C ASP A 82 -11.72 1.03 3.52
N LEU A 83 -11.64 0.15 2.51
CA LEU A 83 -12.63 -0.89 2.23
C LEU A 83 -12.37 -2.14 3.09
N ALA A 84 -12.41 -2.01 4.41
CA ALA A 84 -11.99 -3.07 5.36
C ALA A 84 -12.69 -4.43 5.19
N TRP A 85 -13.85 -4.47 4.54
CA TRP A 85 -14.65 -5.68 4.27
C TRP A 85 -14.37 -6.31 2.90
N LEU A 86 -13.49 -5.71 2.10
CA LEU A 86 -13.15 -6.19 0.78
C LEU A 86 -12.53 -7.59 0.85
N LYS A 87 -13.14 -8.53 0.13
CA LYS A 87 -12.67 -9.90 -0.02
C LYS A 87 -11.95 -10.11 -1.35
N ASN A 88 -12.37 -9.39 -2.39
CA ASN A 88 -11.82 -9.57 -3.74
C ASN A 88 -11.55 -8.22 -4.40
N LEU A 89 -10.28 -7.98 -4.75
CA LEU A 89 -9.88 -6.87 -5.61
C LEU A 89 -9.36 -7.44 -6.92
N GLU A 90 -10.10 -7.21 -8.00
CA GLU A 90 -9.82 -7.74 -9.33
C GLU A 90 -9.71 -6.60 -10.33
N VAL A 91 -8.48 -6.27 -10.73
CA VAL A 91 -8.11 -5.16 -11.66
C VAL A 91 -7.02 -5.62 -12.63
N ASP A 92 -7.19 -6.80 -13.23
CA ASP A 92 -6.26 -7.33 -14.23
C ASP A 92 -6.41 -6.65 -15.59
N ASN A 93 -5.31 -6.51 -16.33
CA ASN A 93 -5.31 -6.05 -17.72
C ASN A 93 -5.87 -4.62 -17.90
N ASP A 94 -5.41 -3.70 -17.04
CA ASP A 94 -5.98 -2.36 -16.87
C ASP A 94 -4.95 -1.22 -17.05
N GLN A 95 -3.70 -1.56 -17.41
CA GLN A 95 -2.58 -0.62 -17.59
C GLN A 95 -2.25 0.21 -16.35
N LEU A 96 -2.66 -0.23 -15.16
CA LEU A 96 -2.38 0.45 -13.89
C LEU A 96 -0.88 0.52 -13.63
N GLU A 97 -0.37 1.67 -13.19
CA GLU A 97 1.04 1.93 -12.94
C GLU A 97 1.30 2.34 -11.48
N GLY A 98 2.57 2.62 -11.17
CA GLY A 98 3.01 2.96 -9.82
C GLY A 98 3.26 1.73 -8.95
N ARG A 99 3.31 1.95 -7.62
CA ARG A 99 3.46 0.89 -6.62
C ARG A 99 2.10 0.45 -6.10
N ILE A 100 2.01 -0.77 -5.57
CA ILE A 100 0.87 -1.18 -4.75
C ILE A 100 0.97 -0.39 -3.42
N PRO A 101 -0.09 0.30 -2.98
CA PRO A 101 -0.04 1.14 -1.77
C PRO A 101 0.11 0.32 -0.50
N ASP A 102 0.80 0.86 0.51
CA ASP A 102 1.02 0.16 1.80
C ASP A 102 -0.29 -0.13 2.53
N GLU A 103 -1.30 0.70 2.33
CA GLU A 103 -2.64 0.58 2.90
C GLU A 103 -3.40 -0.65 2.41
N ILE A 104 -2.94 -1.33 1.34
CA ILE A 104 -3.49 -2.62 0.93
C ILE A 104 -3.47 -3.64 2.09
N GLY A 105 -2.50 -3.52 3.01
CA GLY A 105 -2.37 -4.36 4.19
C GLY A 105 -3.49 -4.18 5.22
N ASN A 106 -4.32 -3.13 5.10
CA ASN A 106 -5.49 -2.91 5.97
C ASN A 106 -6.69 -3.80 5.59
N LEU A 107 -6.65 -4.41 4.39
CA LEU A 107 -7.71 -5.28 3.88
C LEU A 107 -7.65 -6.68 4.49
N VAL A 108 -7.73 -6.79 5.81
CA VAL A 108 -7.53 -8.06 6.55
C VAL A 108 -8.51 -9.18 6.18
N ASN A 109 -9.62 -8.84 5.51
CA ASN A 109 -10.60 -9.78 4.98
C ASN A 109 -10.32 -10.22 3.52
N LEU A 110 -9.27 -9.70 2.90
CA LEU A 110 -8.95 -9.99 1.50
C LEU A 110 -8.59 -11.47 1.32
N GLU A 111 -9.29 -12.09 0.39
CA GLU A 111 -9.12 -13.48 -0.02
C GLU A 111 -8.49 -13.60 -1.41
N GLY A 112 -8.73 -12.61 -2.27
CA GLY A 112 -8.25 -12.63 -3.66
C GLY A 112 -7.74 -11.26 -4.10
N LEU A 113 -6.52 -11.24 -4.62
CA LEU A 113 -5.91 -10.06 -5.22
C LEU A 113 -5.44 -10.39 -6.63
N THR A 114 -6.07 -9.78 -7.64
CA THR A 114 -5.71 -10.00 -9.04
C THR A 114 -5.37 -8.68 -9.72
N LEU A 115 -4.08 -8.51 -10.00
CA LEU A 115 -3.46 -7.31 -10.57
C LEU A 115 -2.61 -7.66 -11.82
N SER A 116 -2.81 -8.82 -12.44
CA SER A 116 -1.96 -9.29 -13.53
C SER A 116 -2.11 -8.44 -14.78
N THR A 117 -1.07 -8.40 -15.61
CA THR A 117 -1.06 -7.63 -16.88
C THR A 117 -1.29 -6.14 -16.63
N ASN A 118 -0.49 -5.56 -15.74
CA ASN A 118 -0.45 -4.12 -15.46
C ASN A 118 1.00 -3.63 -15.56
N LYS A 119 1.26 -2.42 -15.08
CA LYS A 119 2.57 -1.77 -15.05
C LYS A 119 3.03 -1.49 -13.62
N PHE A 120 2.62 -2.33 -12.66
CA PHE A 120 3.06 -2.17 -11.27
C PHE A 120 4.57 -2.37 -11.15
N THR A 121 5.23 -1.49 -10.40
CA THR A 121 6.68 -1.49 -10.18
C THR A 121 7.00 -1.49 -8.68
N GLY A 122 8.25 -1.74 -8.33
CA GLY A 122 8.73 -1.66 -6.94
C GLY A 122 8.34 -2.87 -6.07
N PRO A 123 8.75 -2.86 -4.79
CA PRO A 123 8.50 -3.97 -3.89
C PRO A 123 7.03 -4.10 -3.53
N LEU A 124 6.61 -5.33 -3.22
CA LEU A 124 5.33 -5.56 -2.55
C LEU A 124 5.40 -4.96 -1.13
N PRO A 125 4.37 -4.21 -0.68
CA PRO A 125 4.32 -3.66 0.67
C PRO A 125 4.50 -4.71 1.75
N ALA A 126 5.35 -4.45 2.74
CA ALA A 126 5.54 -5.36 3.87
C ALA A 126 4.24 -5.57 4.67
N SER A 127 3.35 -4.58 4.69
CA SER A 127 2.02 -4.62 5.30
C SER A 127 1.12 -5.72 4.72
N MET A 128 1.38 -6.20 3.49
CA MET A 128 0.67 -7.33 2.89
C MET A 128 0.81 -8.62 3.71
N ALA A 129 1.80 -8.74 4.59
CA ALA A 129 1.90 -9.85 5.53
C ALA A 129 0.67 -9.97 6.46
N ASN A 130 -0.10 -8.90 6.66
CA ASN A 130 -1.32 -8.89 7.48
C ASN A 130 -2.52 -9.59 6.81
N LEU A 131 -2.44 -9.89 5.52
CA LEU A 131 -3.54 -10.45 4.71
C LEU A 131 -3.70 -11.96 4.90
N VAL A 132 -3.89 -12.40 6.14
CA VAL A 132 -3.90 -13.83 6.55
C VAL A 132 -5.02 -14.68 5.92
N ASN A 133 -6.00 -14.04 5.26
CA ASN A 133 -7.11 -14.71 4.58
C ASN A 133 -6.88 -14.97 3.09
N MET A 134 -5.73 -14.57 2.54
CA MET A 134 -5.40 -14.71 1.14
C MET A 134 -5.45 -16.17 0.67
N LYS A 135 -6.23 -16.39 -0.40
CA LYS A 135 -6.43 -17.67 -1.09
C LYS A 135 -5.80 -17.66 -2.48
N TYR A 136 -5.79 -16.52 -3.16
CA TYR A 136 -5.17 -16.42 -4.47
C TYR A 136 -4.54 -15.05 -4.74
N LEU A 137 -3.35 -15.08 -5.36
CA LEU A 137 -2.57 -13.90 -5.73
C LEU A 137 -2.16 -13.97 -7.19
N TYR A 138 -2.62 -13.01 -8.00
CA TYR A 138 -2.31 -12.94 -9.42
C TYR A 138 -1.57 -11.62 -9.71
N LEU A 139 -0.25 -11.68 -9.82
CA LEU A 139 0.62 -10.53 -10.12
C LEU A 139 1.42 -10.69 -11.42
N SER A 140 1.19 -11.76 -12.18
CA SER A 140 1.90 -12.03 -13.43
C SER A 140 1.90 -10.85 -14.39
N ARG A 141 2.96 -10.68 -15.18
CA ARG A 141 3.10 -9.60 -16.18
C ARG A 141 3.00 -8.21 -15.55
N ASN A 142 3.81 -7.98 -14.52
CA ASN A 142 4.08 -6.66 -13.95
C ASN A 142 5.59 -6.46 -13.83
N PRO A 143 6.16 -5.30 -14.19
CA PRO A 143 7.59 -5.05 -14.10
C PRO A 143 8.06 -4.78 -12.65
N LEU A 144 7.83 -5.72 -11.72
CA LEU A 144 8.16 -5.57 -10.30
C LEU A 144 9.67 -5.48 -10.04
N GLN A 145 10.46 -6.31 -10.73
CA GLN A 145 11.93 -6.36 -10.63
C GLN A 145 12.46 -6.52 -9.20
N ILE A 146 11.88 -7.47 -8.46
CA ILE A 146 12.17 -7.70 -7.04
C ILE A 146 12.63 -9.13 -6.77
N PRO A 147 13.32 -9.40 -5.65
CA PRO A 147 13.50 -10.77 -5.16
C PRO A 147 12.16 -11.46 -4.89
N PHE A 148 12.12 -12.79 -4.90
CA PHE A 148 10.92 -13.53 -4.52
C PHE A 148 10.41 -13.11 -3.11
N PRO A 149 9.15 -12.64 -2.95
CA PRO A 149 8.67 -11.98 -1.72
C PRO A 149 8.24 -12.97 -0.63
N ALA A 150 9.13 -13.90 -0.24
CA ALA A 150 8.82 -14.97 0.70
C ALA A 150 8.37 -14.48 2.08
N SER A 151 8.98 -13.41 2.59
CA SER A 151 8.65 -12.83 3.90
C SER A 151 7.21 -12.34 4.00
N ILE A 152 6.56 -12.05 2.86
CA ILE A 152 5.16 -11.67 2.79
C ILE A 152 4.30 -12.92 2.60
N LEU A 153 4.57 -13.68 1.54
CA LEU A 153 3.69 -14.77 1.10
C LEU A 153 3.62 -15.95 2.10
N GLN A 154 4.66 -16.18 2.90
CA GLN A 154 4.65 -17.21 3.94
C GLN A 154 3.61 -16.93 5.06
N ASN A 155 3.15 -15.68 5.22
CA ASN A 155 2.13 -15.32 6.21
C ASN A 155 0.69 -15.64 5.76
N TRP A 156 0.51 -16.26 4.59
CA TRP A 156 -0.81 -16.56 4.02
C TRP A 156 -1.08 -18.08 4.01
N PRO A 157 -1.51 -18.66 5.14
CA PRO A 157 -1.64 -20.11 5.29
C PRO A 157 -2.73 -20.74 4.42
N LYS A 158 -3.64 -19.93 3.86
CA LYS A 158 -4.76 -20.37 3.01
C LYS A 158 -4.45 -20.26 1.51
N LEU A 159 -3.22 -19.89 1.15
CA LEU A 159 -2.85 -19.61 -0.23
C LEU A 159 -2.92 -20.88 -1.09
N GLY A 160 -3.80 -20.87 -2.08
CA GLY A 160 -4.05 -21.96 -3.00
C GLY A 160 -3.54 -21.67 -4.42
N ILE A 161 -3.58 -20.43 -4.89
CA ILE A 161 -3.19 -20.07 -6.26
C ILE A 161 -2.20 -18.91 -6.24
N VAL A 162 -1.05 -19.10 -6.88
CA VAL A 162 0.00 -18.08 -6.98
C VAL A 162 0.44 -17.95 -8.44
N TYR A 163 0.14 -16.82 -9.05
CA TYR A 163 0.56 -16.45 -10.40
C TYR A 163 1.50 -15.25 -10.34
N LEU A 164 2.78 -15.49 -10.60
CA LEU A 164 3.88 -14.53 -10.53
C LEU A 164 4.79 -14.61 -11.78
N SER A 165 4.28 -15.16 -12.87
CA SER A 165 5.03 -15.32 -14.11
C SER A 165 5.35 -13.97 -14.75
N GLU A 166 6.48 -13.84 -15.44
CA GLU A 166 6.82 -12.66 -16.25
C GLU A 166 6.80 -11.36 -15.42
N SER A 167 7.35 -11.43 -14.19
CA SER A 167 7.32 -10.31 -13.23
C SER A 167 8.70 -9.73 -12.87
N GLY A 168 9.75 -10.24 -13.52
CA GLY A 168 11.13 -9.85 -13.24
C GLY A 168 11.63 -10.31 -11.87
N LEU A 169 11.12 -11.45 -11.35
CA LEU A 169 11.56 -11.97 -10.06
C LEU A 169 13.01 -12.46 -10.11
N THR A 170 13.81 -12.11 -9.11
CA THR A 170 15.24 -12.47 -9.01
C THR A 170 15.56 -13.26 -7.74
N GLY A 171 16.80 -13.74 -7.64
CA GLY A 171 17.29 -14.46 -6.46
C GLY A 171 16.91 -15.94 -6.46
N ALA A 172 17.27 -16.65 -5.39
CA ALA A 172 16.88 -18.05 -5.22
C ALA A 172 15.42 -18.15 -4.74
N LEU A 173 14.70 -19.20 -5.13
CA LEU A 173 13.40 -19.51 -4.55
C LEU A 173 13.58 -20.16 -3.17
N PRO A 174 13.28 -19.47 -2.05
CA PRO A 174 13.39 -20.08 -0.73
C PRO A 174 12.32 -21.15 -0.52
N ASP A 175 12.53 -22.01 0.47
CA ASP A 175 11.52 -23.00 0.85
C ASP A 175 10.32 -22.32 1.53
N VAL A 176 9.20 -22.25 0.79
CA VAL A 176 7.97 -21.56 1.19
C VAL A 176 6.77 -22.48 1.24
N PHE A 177 6.86 -23.67 0.63
CA PHE A 177 5.69 -24.49 0.37
C PHE A 177 5.07 -25.08 1.62
N ASP A 178 5.83 -25.26 2.70
CA ASP A 178 5.29 -25.72 3.98
C ASP A 178 4.26 -24.75 4.57
N ALA A 179 4.34 -23.45 4.24
CA ALA A 179 3.35 -22.45 4.63
C ALA A 179 2.00 -22.59 3.89
N TRP A 180 1.94 -23.31 2.77
CA TRP A 180 0.77 -23.38 1.89
C TRP A 180 0.26 -24.84 1.76
N PRO A 181 -0.41 -25.41 2.77
CA PRO A 181 -0.95 -26.78 2.74
C PRO A 181 -1.99 -26.98 1.63
N ASP A 182 -2.71 -25.93 1.25
CA ASP A 182 -3.78 -25.99 0.26
C ASP A 182 -3.34 -25.54 -1.14
N LEU A 183 -2.03 -25.45 -1.40
CA LEU A 183 -1.50 -25.02 -2.69
C LEU A 183 -2.01 -25.91 -3.83
N TYR A 184 -2.71 -25.27 -4.77
CA TYR A 184 -3.36 -25.86 -5.92
C TYR A 184 -2.64 -25.50 -7.22
N MET A 185 -2.20 -24.24 -7.40
CA MET A 185 -1.51 -23.79 -8.60
C MET A 185 -0.36 -22.84 -8.25
N PHE A 186 0.82 -23.09 -8.81
CA PHE A 186 2.01 -22.28 -8.56
C PHE A 186 2.79 -22.01 -9.86
N TYR A 187 2.61 -20.80 -10.41
CA TYR A 187 3.18 -20.38 -11.69
C TYR A 187 4.13 -19.19 -11.50
N ILE A 188 5.40 -19.41 -11.81
CA ILE A 188 6.50 -18.44 -11.67
C ILE A 188 7.39 -18.40 -12.92
N SER A 189 6.84 -18.79 -14.07
CA SER A 189 7.59 -18.87 -15.33
C SER A 189 8.06 -17.52 -15.86
N LYS A 190 9.10 -17.52 -16.71
CA LYS A 190 9.67 -16.30 -17.32
C LYS A 190 10.15 -15.28 -16.29
N ASN A 191 10.92 -15.72 -15.31
CA ASN A 191 11.59 -14.85 -14.35
C ASN A 191 13.10 -15.11 -14.40
N GLN A 192 13.86 -14.55 -13.47
CA GLN A 192 15.32 -14.70 -13.33
C GLN A 192 15.64 -15.45 -12.01
N LEU A 193 14.79 -16.42 -11.64
CA LEU A 193 14.95 -17.18 -10.41
C LEU A 193 16.05 -18.22 -10.57
N THR A 194 16.83 -18.39 -9.50
CA THR A 194 18.03 -19.26 -9.46
C THR A 194 17.92 -20.31 -8.34
N GLY A 195 18.96 -21.11 -8.16
CA GLY A 195 19.01 -22.14 -7.10
C GLY A 195 18.24 -23.41 -7.47
N GLN A 196 17.91 -24.23 -6.47
CA GLN A 196 17.17 -25.48 -6.66
C GLN A 196 15.68 -25.27 -6.43
N ILE A 197 14.84 -26.11 -7.04
CA ILE A 197 13.40 -26.16 -6.70
C ILE A 197 13.25 -26.83 -5.33
N PRO A 198 12.64 -26.17 -4.32
CA PRO A 198 12.53 -26.74 -2.98
C PRO A 198 11.77 -28.08 -2.95
N ALA A 199 12.37 -29.08 -2.28
CA ALA A 199 11.82 -30.44 -2.21
C ALA A 199 10.48 -30.52 -1.43
N SER A 200 10.17 -29.54 -0.58
CA SER A 200 8.90 -29.44 0.15
C SER A 200 7.67 -29.29 -0.76
N LEU A 201 7.86 -28.90 -2.04
CA LEU A 201 6.81 -28.91 -3.06
C LEU A 201 6.13 -30.29 -3.15
N SER A 202 6.90 -31.37 -2.96
CA SER A 202 6.44 -32.76 -2.96
C SER A 202 5.30 -33.06 -2.00
N LYS A 203 5.17 -32.27 -0.93
CA LYS A 203 4.17 -32.43 0.14
C LYS A 203 2.80 -31.84 -0.20
N ARG A 204 2.67 -31.08 -1.30
CA ARG A 204 1.43 -30.36 -1.66
C ARG A 204 0.45 -31.31 -2.37
N SER A 205 -0.38 -32.00 -1.59
CA SER A 205 -1.24 -33.07 -2.12
C SER A 205 -2.33 -32.61 -3.09
N LYS A 206 -2.77 -31.36 -2.95
CA LYS A 206 -3.76 -30.70 -3.82
C LYS A 206 -3.14 -30.01 -5.05
N LEU A 207 -1.81 -30.06 -5.20
CA LEU A 207 -1.14 -29.35 -6.28
C LEU A 207 -1.56 -29.92 -7.63
N TYR A 208 -2.20 -29.08 -8.44
CA TYR A 208 -2.74 -29.39 -9.75
C TYR A 208 -1.79 -28.98 -10.89
N GLY A 209 -1.09 -27.85 -10.74
CA GLY A 209 -0.18 -27.33 -11.75
C GLY A 209 1.06 -26.66 -11.16
N ALA A 210 2.23 -27.02 -11.70
CA ALA A 210 3.53 -26.48 -11.31
C ALA A 210 4.27 -25.96 -12.56
N GLU A 211 4.44 -24.64 -12.66
CA GLU A 211 5.09 -24.00 -13.82
C GLU A 211 6.27 -23.14 -13.38
N PHE A 212 7.47 -23.66 -13.66
CA PHE A 212 8.78 -23.09 -13.31
C PHE A 212 9.60 -22.74 -14.56
N SER A 213 8.99 -22.84 -15.74
CA SER A 213 9.66 -22.72 -17.03
C SER A 213 10.31 -21.36 -17.25
N ARG A 214 11.39 -21.32 -18.05
CA ARG A 214 12.11 -20.08 -18.43
C ARG A 214 12.61 -19.31 -17.21
N ASN A 215 13.48 -19.97 -16.44
CA ASN A 215 14.22 -19.43 -15.31
C ASN A 215 15.67 -19.97 -15.36
N ASP A 216 16.46 -19.75 -14.30
CA ASP A 216 17.82 -20.27 -14.14
C ASP A 216 17.91 -21.33 -13.02
N PHE A 217 16.84 -22.12 -12.81
CA PHE A 217 16.87 -23.20 -11.81
C PHE A 217 17.90 -24.28 -12.16
N THR A 218 18.57 -24.80 -11.13
CA THR A 218 19.67 -25.79 -11.19
C THR A 218 19.37 -26.99 -10.30
N GLY A 219 20.22 -28.02 -10.36
CA GLY A 219 20.10 -29.22 -9.55
C GLY A 219 19.04 -30.19 -10.06
N SER A 220 18.73 -31.20 -9.24
CA SER A 220 17.85 -32.29 -9.64
C SER A 220 16.36 -31.92 -9.63
N LEU A 221 15.59 -32.60 -10.47
CA LEU A 221 14.12 -32.52 -10.46
C LEU A 221 13.57 -32.96 -9.09
N PRO A 222 12.62 -32.23 -8.49
CA PRO A 222 12.03 -32.59 -7.20
C PRO A 222 11.21 -33.87 -7.32
N THR A 223 11.20 -34.66 -6.26
CA THR A 223 10.21 -35.74 -6.15
C THR A 223 8.82 -35.13 -5.95
N LEU A 224 7.77 -35.79 -6.43
CA LEU A 224 6.39 -35.26 -6.39
C LEU A 224 5.41 -36.34 -5.87
N ASP A 225 5.90 -37.27 -5.07
CA ASP A 225 5.21 -38.49 -4.65
C ASP A 225 3.80 -38.28 -4.09
N SER A 226 3.60 -37.18 -3.35
CA SER A 226 2.32 -36.89 -2.67
C SER A 226 1.39 -35.99 -3.46
N CYS A 227 1.82 -35.41 -4.59
CA CYS A 227 1.04 -34.48 -5.42
C CYS A 227 0.01 -35.22 -6.30
N LYS A 228 -0.94 -35.94 -5.70
CA LYS A 228 -1.82 -36.89 -6.42
C LYS A 228 -2.79 -36.23 -7.41
N GLU A 229 -3.04 -34.94 -7.28
CA GLU A 229 -3.90 -34.16 -8.19
C GLU A 229 -3.12 -33.51 -9.36
N LEU A 230 -1.80 -33.67 -9.41
CA LEU A 230 -0.94 -32.98 -10.36
C LEU A 230 -1.19 -33.46 -11.79
N LYS A 231 -1.55 -32.52 -12.67
CA LYS A 231 -1.79 -32.79 -14.09
C LYS A 231 -0.70 -32.29 -15.00
N ASN A 232 -0.15 -31.11 -14.68
CA ASN A 232 0.74 -30.38 -15.57
C ASN A 232 2.05 -30.02 -14.86
N ILE A 233 3.17 -30.49 -15.41
CA ILE A 233 4.52 -30.13 -14.98
C ILE A 233 5.20 -29.38 -16.12
N ARG A 234 5.63 -28.13 -15.88
CA ARG A 234 6.26 -27.27 -16.88
C ARG A 234 7.54 -26.63 -16.37
N PHE A 235 8.67 -27.32 -16.54
CA PHE A 235 9.98 -26.88 -16.06
C PHE A 235 10.98 -26.61 -17.23
N GLU A 236 10.48 -26.50 -18.46
CA GLU A 236 11.30 -26.28 -19.65
C GLU A 236 12.12 -24.97 -19.57
N ASN A 237 13.25 -24.90 -20.29
CA ASN A 237 14.16 -23.75 -20.32
C ASN A 237 14.70 -23.38 -18.93
N ASN A 238 15.46 -24.30 -18.34
CA ASN A 238 16.19 -24.12 -17.09
C ASN A 238 17.56 -24.82 -17.21
N ARG A 239 18.26 -24.99 -16.09
CA ARG A 239 19.54 -25.72 -15.98
C ARG A 239 19.38 -26.97 -15.09
N LEU A 240 18.18 -27.55 -15.04
CA LEU A 240 17.88 -28.73 -14.23
C LEU A 240 18.57 -29.97 -14.80
N GLU A 241 19.01 -30.88 -13.94
CA GLU A 241 19.83 -32.03 -14.33
C GLU A 241 19.38 -33.34 -13.65
N GLY A 242 19.97 -34.46 -14.10
CA GLY A 242 19.69 -35.79 -13.55
C GLY A 242 18.41 -36.42 -14.11
N SER A 243 17.99 -37.53 -13.50
CA SER A 243 16.87 -38.33 -13.99
C SER A 243 15.51 -37.81 -13.57
N ILE A 244 14.49 -38.07 -14.40
CA ILE A 244 13.09 -37.91 -14.00
C ILE A 244 12.83 -38.85 -12.81
N PRO A 245 12.39 -38.34 -11.63
CA PRO A 245 12.17 -39.18 -10.47
C PRO A 245 11.14 -40.28 -10.75
N ALA A 246 11.43 -41.51 -10.31
CA ALA A 246 10.53 -42.66 -10.48
C ALA A 246 9.13 -42.40 -9.91
N SER A 247 9.01 -41.54 -8.90
CA SER A 247 7.76 -41.15 -8.27
C SER A 247 6.77 -40.46 -9.21
N TRP A 248 7.24 -39.82 -10.27
CA TRP A 248 6.36 -39.22 -11.29
C TRP A 248 5.55 -40.26 -12.03
N GLY A 249 6.03 -41.52 -12.08
CA GLY A 249 5.26 -42.65 -12.61
C GLY A 249 4.05 -43.05 -11.76
N ASN A 250 3.95 -42.55 -10.53
CA ASN A 250 2.85 -42.84 -9.59
C ASN A 250 1.86 -41.67 -9.46
N LEU A 251 1.88 -40.73 -10.41
CA LEU A 251 0.96 -39.59 -10.48
C LEU A 251 -0.27 -39.97 -11.32
N PRO A 252 -1.44 -40.21 -10.71
CA PRO A 252 -2.57 -40.82 -11.40
C PRO A 252 -3.27 -39.88 -12.39
N GLN A 253 -3.09 -38.56 -12.24
CA GLN A 253 -3.76 -37.55 -13.07
C GLN A 253 -2.83 -36.81 -14.03
N LEU A 254 -1.57 -37.24 -14.16
CA LEU A 254 -0.57 -36.57 -14.99
C LEU A 254 -0.96 -36.63 -16.47
N THR A 255 -1.13 -35.46 -17.10
CA THR A 255 -1.50 -35.32 -18.51
C THR A 255 -0.41 -34.66 -19.35
N SER A 256 0.43 -33.81 -18.74
CA SER A 256 1.51 -33.14 -19.47
C SER A 256 2.79 -32.97 -18.63
N VAL A 257 3.93 -33.22 -19.28
CA VAL A 257 5.27 -32.99 -18.73
C VAL A 257 6.12 -32.28 -19.77
N TYR A 258 6.64 -31.11 -19.43
CA TYR A 258 7.55 -30.33 -20.26
C TYR A 258 8.85 -30.05 -19.51
N LEU A 259 9.94 -30.54 -20.07
CA LEU A 259 11.32 -30.47 -19.57
C LEU A 259 12.29 -30.03 -20.67
N ASP A 260 11.80 -29.61 -21.85
CA ASP A 260 12.67 -29.20 -22.96
C ASP A 260 13.71 -28.18 -22.51
N GLU A 261 14.88 -28.15 -23.17
CA GLU A 261 15.94 -27.18 -22.88
C GLU A 261 16.43 -27.24 -21.41
N ASN A 262 16.83 -28.44 -20.98
CA ASN A 262 17.45 -28.68 -19.67
C ASN A 262 18.68 -29.61 -19.83
N ARG A 263 19.20 -30.13 -18.72
CA ARG A 263 20.31 -31.11 -18.66
C ARG A 263 19.83 -32.45 -18.09
N CYS A 264 18.55 -32.76 -18.20
CA CYS A 264 17.95 -34.00 -17.69
C CYS A 264 18.45 -35.21 -18.50
N SER A 265 18.52 -36.38 -17.87
CA SER A 265 19.07 -37.61 -18.46
C SER A 265 18.43 -38.86 -17.86
N GLY A 266 18.98 -40.06 -18.15
CA GLY A 266 18.58 -41.30 -17.49
C GLY A 266 17.25 -41.90 -17.99
N PRO A 267 16.73 -42.93 -17.31
CA PRO A 267 15.54 -43.65 -17.74
C PRO A 267 14.25 -42.86 -17.52
N LEU A 268 13.24 -43.12 -18.35
CA LEU A 268 11.90 -42.56 -18.17
C LEU A 268 11.05 -43.50 -17.29
N PRO A 269 10.34 -42.99 -16.26
CA PRO A 269 9.48 -43.84 -15.43
C PRO A 269 8.32 -44.46 -16.22
N ALA A 270 8.31 -45.79 -16.35
CA ALA A 270 7.30 -46.51 -17.13
C ALA A 270 5.84 -46.20 -16.72
N GLY A 271 5.61 -45.94 -15.43
CA GLY A 271 4.29 -45.58 -14.89
C GLY A 271 3.70 -44.30 -15.51
N MET A 272 4.53 -43.36 -15.96
CA MET A 272 4.07 -42.13 -16.62
C MET A 272 3.30 -42.42 -17.91
N PHE A 273 3.64 -43.53 -18.58
CA PHE A 273 2.99 -43.98 -19.81
C PHE A 273 1.89 -45.03 -19.57
N THR A 274 1.54 -45.27 -18.30
CA THR A 274 0.29 -45.95 -17.90
C THR A 274 -0.75 -44.94 -17.39
N ALA A 275 -0.32 -43.72 -17.06
CA ALA A 275 -1.17 -42.58 -16.75
C ALA A 275 -1.81 -41.99 -18.03
N GLN A 276 -2.76 -41.08 -17.86
CA GLN A 276 -3.46 -40.37 -18.95
C GLN A 276 -2.56 -39.32 -19.65
N LEU A 277 -1.26 -39.60 -19.80
CA LEU A 277 -0.30 -38.69 -20.40
C LEU A 277 -0.68 -38.43 -21.87
N GLN A 278 -0.79 -37.17 -22.23
CA GLN A 278 -1.14 -36.72 -23.57
C GLN A 278 -0.01 -35.95 -24.24
N ARG A 279 0.89 -35.34 -23.45
CA ARG A 279 1.94 -34.45 -23.94
C ARG A 279 3.24 -34.67 -23.19
N ILE A 280 4.35 -34.78 -23.92
CA ILE A 280 5.68 -34.88 -23.33
C ILE A 280 6.69 -34.00 -24.08
N GLY A 281 7.46 -33.22 -23.35
CA GLY A 281 8.53 -32.38 -23.88
C GLY A 281 9.83 -32.73 -23.17
N LEU A 282 10.75 -33.36 -23.89
CA LEU A 282 12.06 -33.82 -23.40
C LEU A 282 13.19 -33.30 -24.31
N GLY A 283 12.90 -32.48 -25.31
CA GLY A 283 13.85 -32.06 -26.33
C GLY A 283 15.02 -31.28 -25.75
N ASN A 284 16.16 -31.31 -26.44
CA ASN A 284 17.39 -30.62 -26.03
C ASN A 284 17.80 -30.91 -24.56
N ASN A 285 17.72 -32.19 -24.19
CA ASN A 285 18.26 -32.77 -22.95
C ASN A 285 19.34 -33.82 -23.28
N TYR A 286 19.76 -34.59 -22.26
CA TYR A 286 20.74 -35.67 -22.35
C TYR A 286 20.11 -37.07 -22.18
N PHE A 287 18.84 -37.24 -22.54
CA PHE A 287 18.23 -38.57 -22.62
C PHE A 287 18.89 -39.40 -23.72
N THR A 288 19.22 -40.65 -23.41
CA THR A 288 19.80 -41.61 -24.36
C THR A 288 18.75 -42.57 -24.90
N PHE A 289 19.13 -43.37 -25.91
CA PHE A 289 18.25 -44.38 -26.48
C PHE A 289 17.78 -45.42 -25.46
N GLU A 290 18.62 -45.83 -24.51
CA GLU A 290 18.24 -46.78 -23.46
C GLU A 290 17.04 -46.29 -22.63
N GLY A 291 16.95 -44.99 -22.36
CA GLY A 291 15.82 -44.41 -21.64
C GLY A 291 14.55 -44.25 -22.49
N LEU A 292 14.69 -44.08 -23.80
CA LEU A 292 13.60 -43.79 -24.74
C LEU A 292 13.00 -45.06 -25.38
N GLU A 293 13.83 -46.03 -25.72
CA GLU A 293 13.44 -47.28 -26.41
C GLU A 293 12.24 -47.99 -25.79
N PRO A 294 12.17 -48.19 -24.45
CA PRO A 294 11.06 -48.91 -23.84
C PRO A 294 9.70 -48.21 -23.99
N HIS A 295 9.71 -46.92 -24.35
CA HIS A 295 8.53 -46.06 -24.32
C HIS A 295 8.25 -45.34 -25.64
N ILE A 296 9.09 -45.51 -26.66
CA ILE A 296 9.02 -44.71 -27.89
C ILE A 296 7.69 -44.82 -28.63
N VAL A 297 7.09 -46.03 -28.67
CA VAL A 297 5.79 -46.25 -29.32
C VAL A 297 4.73 -45.40 -28.63
N LYS A 298 4.70 -45.45 -27.29
CA LYS A 298 3.77 -44.66 -26.49
C LYS A 298 4.03 -43.16 -26.60
N ILE A 299 5.29 -42.74 -26.67
CA ILE A 299 5.67 -41.32 -26.89
C ILE A 299 5.17 -40.83 -28.25
N ASN A 300 5.29 -41.65 -29.29
CA ASN A 300 4.86 -41.28 -30.64
C ASN A 300 3.33 -41.19 -30.76
N ASP A 301 2.59 -42.00 -29.99
CA ASP A 301 1.13 -41.97 -29.87
C ASP A 301 0.60 -40.72 -29.13
N LEU A 302 1.46 -39.98 -28.41
CA LEU A 302 1.07 -38.75 -27.72
C LEU A 302 0.66 -37.66 -28.71
N THR A 303 -0.32 -36.85 -28.28
CA THR A 303 -0.85 -35.71 -29.06
C THR A 303 0.21 -34.64 -29.31
N SER A 304 1.18 -34.48 -28.40
CA SER A 304 2.30 -33.55 -28.52
C SER A 304 3.54 -34.20 -27.92
N LYS A 305 4.64 -34.23 -28.68
CA LYS A 305 5.90 -34.84 -28.25
C LYS A 305 7.10 -34.06 -28.76
N SER A 306 8.14 -34.02 -27.94
CA SER A 306 9.49 -33.55 -28.28
C SER A 306 10.46 -34.38 -27.45
N TYR A 307 11.50 -34.95 -28.08
CA TYR A 307 12.51 -35.75 -27.38
C TYR A 307 13.88 -35.77 -28.08
N THR A 308 14.00 -35.14 -29.25
CA THR A 308 15.26 -35.05 -29.99
C THR A 308 16.17 -34.00 -29.36
N THR A 309 17.48 -34.13 -29.56
CA THR A 309 18.45 -33.21 -28.97
C THR A 309 19.51 -32.81 -29.99
N ASN A 310 19.87 -31.53 -29.97
CA ASN A 310 21.02 -31.00 -30.70
C ASN A 310 22.24 -30.79 -29.77
N LYS A 311 22.15 -31.23 -28.50
CA LYS A 311 23.25 -31.10 -27.55
C LYS A 311 24.37 -32.08 -27.85
N GLN A 312 25.60 -31.60 -27.70
CA GLN A 312 26.78 -32.45 -27.66
C GLN A 312 26.85 -33.14 -26.30
N PHE A 313 27.00 -34.45 -26.30
CA PHE A 313 27.08 -35.28 -25.11
C PHE A 313 28.47 -35.14 -24.48
N PRO A 314 28.54 -34.71 -23.21
CA PRO A 314 29.80 -34.53 -22.53
C PRO A 314 30.54 -35.85 -22.38
N LEU A 315 31.86 -35.77 -22.46
CA LEU A 315 32.75 -36.92 -22.34
C LEU A 315 33.33 -37.05 -20.92
N THR A 316 33.56 -38.29 -20.50
CA THR A 316 34.20 -38.64 -19.22
C THR A 316 35.69 -38.31 -19.19
N GLN A 317 36.31 -38.22 -20.37
CA GLN A 317 37.69 -37.83 -20.57
C GLN A 317 37.76 -36.64 -21.51
N LYS A 318 38.68 -35.73 -21.26
CA LYS A 318 38.93 -34.57 -22.14
C LYS A 318 40.01 -34.84 -23.19
N SER A 319 40.76 -35.95 -23.08
CA SER A 319 41.72 -36.42 -24.06
C SER A 319 42.13 -37.88 -23.78
N VAL A 320 42.68 -38.58 -24.76
CA VAL A 320 43.31 -39.90 -24.63
C VAL A 320 44.77 -39.81 -25.09
N GLN A 321 45.68 -40.47 -24.39
CA GLN A 321 47.08 -40.60 -24.79
C GLN A 321 47.50 -42.07 -24.80
N VAL A 322 48.26 -42.48 -25.82
CA VAL A 322 48.78 -43.85 -26.01
C VAL A 322 50.17 -43.80 -26.62
N ASN A 323 51.06 -44.75 -26.36
CA ASN A 323 52.35 -44.80 -27.06
C ASN A 323 52.21 -45.50 -28.42
N ALA A 324 53.03 -45.11 -29.40
CA ALA A 324 53.13 -45.86 -30.64
C ALA A 324 53.53 -47.32 -30.36
N GLY A 325 52.79 -48.28 -30.91
CA GLY A 325 52.94 -49.71 -30.64
C GLY A 325 51.98 -50.28 -29.59
N ASP A 326 51.42 -49.46 -28.70
CA ASP A 326 50.41 -49.88 -27.73
C ASP A 326 49.01 -49.96 -28.38
N PRO A 327 48.09 -50.81 -27.88
CA PRO A 327 46.72 -50.85 -28.39
C PRO A 327 45.94 -49.58 -28.04
N LEU A 328 45.19 -49.05 -29.01
CA LEU A 328 44.25 -47.93 -28.80
C LEU A 328 42.83 -48.46 -28.91
N THR A 329 42.02 -48.28 -27.86
CA THR A 329 40.60 -48.64 -27.86
C THR A 329 39.78 -47.47 -27.34
N LEU A 330 38.87 -46.97 -28.17
CA LEU A 330 37.88 -45.95 -27.83
C LEU A 330 36.50 -46.61 -27.77
N ASN A 331 35.77 -46.41 -26.68
CA ASN A 331 34.44 -47.00 -26.51
C ASN A 331 33.42 -45.93 -26.11
N ALA A 332 32.44 -45.70 -26.97
CA ALA A 332 31.46 -44.63 -26.84
C ALA A 332 30.60 -44.77 -25.55
N ALA A 333 30.33 -45.99 -25.12
CA ALA A 333 29.55 -46.27 -23.91
C ALA A 333 30.31 -45.90 -22.62
N THR A 334 31.64 -45.99 -22.63
CA THR A 334 32.48 -45.60 -21.48
C THR A 334 32.97 -44.14 -21.55
N LEU A 335 33.09 -43.59 -22.75
CA LEU A 335 33.59 -42.23 -22.97
C LEU A 335 32.51 -41.17 -22.80
N SER A 336 31.22 -41.49 -22.93
CA SER A 336 30.14 -40.54 -22.67
C SER A 336 29.74 -40.55 -21.20
N VAL A 337 29.50 -39.36 -20.62
CA VAL A 337 28.95 -39.23 -19.26
C VAL A 337 27.59 -39.91 -19.12
N TYR A 338 26.80 -39.97 -20.19
CA TYR A 338 25.45 -40.51 -20.16
C TYR A 338 25.32 -41.93 -20.76
N ALA A 339 26.45 -42.57 -21.12
CA ALA A 339 26.54 -43.94 -21.60
C ALA A 339 25.48 -44.32 -22.67
N PRO A 340 25.68 -43.98 -23.96
CA PRO A 340 24.74 -44.27 -25.05
C PRO A 340 24.83 -45.74 -25.50
N GLY A 341 24.92 -46.70 -24.58
CA GLY A 341 24.94 -48.13 -24.88
C GLY A 341 23.56 -48.63 -25.37
N GLY A 342 23.52 -49.86 -25.90
CA GLY A 342 22.28 -50.50 -26.34
C GLY A 342 22.42 -51.33 -27.62
N ASN A 343 21.66 -52.42 -27.71
CA ASN A 343 21.72 -53.37 -28.82
C ASN A 343 21.19 -52.81 -30.16
N ASN A 344 20.34 -51.79 -30.09
CA ASN A 344 19.72 -51.15 -31.26
C ASN A 344 20.52 -49.95 -31.77
N ASN A 345 21.62 -49.60 -31.10
CA ASN A 345 22.45 -48.47 -31.49
C ASN A 345 23.32 -48.80 -32.69
N ARG A 346 23.62 -47.76 -33.47
CA ARG A 346 24.58 -47.76 -34.56
C ARG A 346 25.54 -46.61 -34.31
N TYR A 347 26.82 -46.94 -34.30
CA TYR A 347 27.89 -46.01 -33.95
C TYR A 347 28.65 -45.65 -35.21
N LYS A 348 28.89 -44.36 -35.38
CA LYS A 348 29.85 -43.83 -36.35
C LYS A 348 30.96 -43.13 -35.59
N TRP A 349 32.20 -43.52 -35.84
CA TRP A 349 33.35 -42.79 -35.34
C TRP A 349 33.93 -41.91 -36.43
N PHE A 350 34.28 -40.70 -36.05
CA PHE A 350 34.93 -39.74 -36.93
C PHE A 350 36.28 -39.37 -36.32
N ARG A 351 37.30 -39.30 -37.18
CA ARG A 351 38.61 -38.71 -36.87
C ARG A 351 38.82 -37.53 -37.81
N ASN A 352 39.08 -36.35 -37.25
CA ASN A 352 39.27 -35.11 -38.02
C ASN A 352 38.13 -34.87 -39.03
N ASN A 353 36.88 -35.05 -38.56
CA ASN A 353 35.65 -34.98 -39.38
C ASN A 353 35.45 -36.06 -40.45
N THR A 354 36.36 -37.00 -40.62
CA THR A 354 36.23 -38.11 -41.58
C THR A 354 35.74 -39.37 -40.87
N GLU A 355 34.73 -40.03 -41.43
CA GLU A 355 34.19 -41.29 -40.91
C GLU A 355 35.24 -42.41 -41.03
N ILE A 356 35.59 -43.04 -39.92
CA ILE A 356 36.61 -44.11 -39.83
C ILE A 356 36.02 -45.46 -39.43
N TYR A 357 34.79 -45.46 -38.91
CA TYR A 357 34.06 -46.65 -38.52
C TYR A 357 32.56 -46.40 -38.55
N SER A 358 31.82 -47.42 -38.95
CA SER A 358 30.36 -47.46 -38.90
C SER A 358 29.93 -48.89 -38.60
N GLY A 359 29.15 -49.10 -37.54
CA GLY A 359 28.77 -50.43 -37.11
C GLY A 359 27.86 -50.45 -35.89
N ASN A 360 27.73 -51.61 -35.26
CA ASN A 360 26.94 -51.82 -34.03
C ASN A 360 27.80 -51.95 -32.76
N ASP A 361 29.13 -52.08 -32.89
CA ASP A 361 30.03 -52.07 -31.73
C ASP A 361 30.27 -50.62 -31.30
N PRO A 362 30.04 -50.27 -30.00
CA PRO A 362 30.42 -48.95 -29.48
C PRO A 362 31.93 -48.71 -29.50
N SER A 363 32.73 -49.78 -29.67
CA SER A 363 34.18 -49.75 -29.62
C SER A 363 34.77 -49.61 -31.02
N TRP A 364 35.75 -48.73 -31.14
CA TRP A 364 36.67 -48.69 -32.26
C TRP A 364 38.10 -48.68 -31.72
N GLY A 365 39.01 -49.38 -32.38
CA GLY A 365 40.40 -49.43 -31.94
C GLY A 365 41.31 -50.16 -32.91
N VAL A 366 42.62 -50.04 -32.64
CA VAL A 366 43.68 -50.76 -33.33
C VAL A 366 44.54 -51.52 -32.31
N SER A 367 45.06 -52.69 -32.71
CA SER A 367 45.90 -53.51 -31.83
C SER A 367 47.28 -52.91 -31.55
N SER A 368 47.73 -51.97 -32.39
CA SER A 368 49.00 -51.26 -32.28
C SER A 368 48.85 -49.88 -32.93
N ALA A 369 48.79 -48.82 -32.13
CA ALA A 369 48.63 -47.45 -32.59
C ALA A 369 49.88 -46.94 -33.33
N THR A 370 49.65 -46.15 -34.38
CA THR A 370 50.69 -45.44 -35.12
C THR A 370 50.38 -43.94 -35.18
N ALA A 371 51.30 -43.15 -35.76
CA ALA A 371 51.08 -41.73 -36.00
C ALA A 371 49.78 -41.40 -36.77
N GLN A 372 49.22 -42.35 -37.53
CA GLN A 372 47.98 -42.17 -38.27
C GLN A 372 46.74 -42.10 -37.37
N GLU A 373 46.81 -42.68 -36.17
CA GLU A 373 45.71 -42.69 -35.19
C GLU A 373 45.62 -41.41 -34.37
N ALA A 374 46.60 -40.51 -34.49
CA ALA A 374 46.56 -39.18 -33.90
C ALA A 374 45.42 -38.32 -34.50
N GLY A 375 44.65 -37.63 -33.66
CA GLY A 375 43.66 -36.66 -34.13
C GLY A 375 42.50 -36.41 -33.19
N VAL A 376 41.52 -35.64 -33.68
CA VAL A 376 40.31 -35.29 -32.93
C VAL A 376 39.19 -36.24 -33.28
N TYR A 377 38.75 -36.99 -32.28
CA TYR A 377 37.70 -37.98 -32.41
C TYR A 377 36.35 -37.43 -31.97
N ARG A 378 35.29 -37.89 -32.61
CA ARG A 378 33.93 -37.82 -32.05
C ARG A 378 33.17 -39.06 -32.50
N PHE A 379 32.03 -39.30 -31.89
CA PHE A 379 31.11 -40.32 -32.34
C PHE A 379 29.71 -39.77 -32.48
N GLU A 380 28.99 -40.33 -33.44
CA GLU A 380 27.55 -40.17 -33.59
C GLU A 380 26.89 -41.51 -33.33
N VAL A 381 25.79 -41.49 -32.58
CA VAL A 381 24.99 -42.68 -32.29
C VAL A 381 23.61 -42.48 -32.87
N SER A 382 23.21 -43.33 -33.80
CA SER A 382 21.83 -43.47 -34.24
C SER A 382 21.22 -44.75 -33.68
N ASN A 383 19.92 -44.93 -33.82
CA ASN A 383 19.21 -46.07 -33.26
C ASN A 383 18.19 -46.63 -34.25
N THR A 384 18.03 -47.95 -34.28
CA THR A 384 17.10 -48.61 -35.21
C THR A 384 15.64 -48.56 -34.77
N ILE A 385 15.37 -48.17 -33.52
CA ILE A 385 14.02 -48.03 -32.95
C ILE A 385 13.64 -46.55 -32.85
N VAL A 386 14.51 -45.72 -32.28
CA VAL A 386 14.35 -44.26 -32.18
C VAL A 386 15.05 -43.60 -33.38
N THR A 387 14.41 -43.63 -34.54
CA THR A 387 15.03 -43.27 -35.82
C THR A 387 15.25 -41.78 -36.04
N ASP A 388 14.50 -40.94 -35.35
CA ASP A 388 14.42 -39.49 -35.63
C ASP A 388 15.44 -38.69 -34.81
N MET A 389 16.36 -39.36 -34.12
CA MET A 389 17.37 -38.76 -33.25
C MET A 389 18.76 -39.33 -33.53
N THR A 390 19.77 -38.45 -33.51
CA THR A 390 21.18 -38.83 -33.54
C THR A 390 21.89 -38.14 -32.40
N LEU A 391 22.50 -38.91 -31.50
CA LEU A 391 23.30 -38.39 -30.39
C LEU A 391 24.70 -38.08 -30.92
N LYS A 392 25.28 -36.95 -30.54
CA LYS A 392 26.62 -36.53 -30.95
C LYS A 392 27.45 -36.24 -29.72
N SER A 393 28.69 -36.71 -29.65
CA SER A 393 29.58 -36.35 -28.54
C SER A 393 30.23 -34.97 -28.71
N GLU A 394 30.76 -34.45 -27.60
CA GLU A 394 31.86 -33.48 -27.63
C GLU A 394 33.08 -34.07 -28.38
N GLU A 395 34.03 -33.23 -28.73
CA GLU A 395 35.28 -33.66 -29.37
C GLU A 395 36.26 -34.24 -28.34
N LEU A 396 36.94 -35.32 -28.74
CA LEU A 396 37.93 -36.06 -27.96
C LEU A 396 39.28 -36.07 -28.67
N PRO A 397 40.25 -35.26 -28.24
CA PRO A 397 41.62 -35.32 -28.72
C PRO A 397 42.28 -36.65 -28.32
N VAL A 398 42.81 -37.40 -29.29
CA VAL A 398 43.63 -38.60 -29.08
C VAL A 398 45.06 -38.36 -29.55
N THR A 399 46.01 -38.45 -28.61
CA THR A 399 47.44 -38.28 -28.85
C THR A 399 48.15 -39.63 -28.91
N VAL A 400 48.97 -39.88 -29.92
CA VAL A 400 49.81 -41.09 -30.05
C VAL A 400 51.28 -40.70 -29.89
N MET A 401 51.93 -41.03 -28.78
CA MET A 401 53.33 -40.66 -28.53
C MET A 401 54.26 -41.38 -29.53
N VAL A 402 54.80 -40.66 -30.51
CA VAL A 402 55.71 -41.19 -31.52
C VAL A 402 57.16 -40.85 -31.15
N PRO A 403 58.06 -41.85 -30.98
CA PRO A 403 59.47 -41.57 -30.73
C PRO A 403 60.12 -40.79 -31.88
N GLY A 404 60.77 -39.67 -31.56
CA GLY A 404 61.44 -38.81 -32.55
C GLY A 404 60.55 -37.77 -33.24
N ASN A 405 59.29 -37.61 -32.80
CA ASN A 405 58.43 -36.51 -33.24
C ASN A 405 58.94 -35.16 -32.72
N HIS A 406 58.85 -34.11 -33.52
CA HIS A 406 59.14 -32.74 -33.07
C HIS A 406 57.84 -32.12 -32.54
N ALA A 407 57.91 -31.54 -31.35
CA ALA A 407 56.75 -30.81 -30.83
C ALA A 407 56.54 -29.51 -31.62
N PRO A 408 55.31 -28.95 -31.64
CA PRO A 408 55.08 -27.65 -32.22
C PRO A 408 56.05 -26.63 -31.60
N ALA A 409 56.72 -25.86 -32.46
CA ALA A 409 57.76 -24.93 -32.04
C ALA A 409 57.19 -23.57 -31.60
N GLY A 410 55.97 -23.23 -32.04
CA GLY A 410 55.38 -21.92 -31.79
C GLY A 410 53.89 -21.81 -32.12
N ILE A 411 53.26 -20.81 -31.50
CA ILE A 411 51.94 -20.32 -31.89
C ILE A 411 51.93 -18.79 -31.93
N SER A 412 51.26 -18.27 -32.96
CA SER A 412 50.91 -16.87 -33.15
C SER A 412 49.44 -16.75 -33.55
N PHE A 413 48.90 -15.54 -33.63
CA PHE A 413 47.50 -15.32 -33.98
C PHE A 413 47.29 -14.01 -34.73
N TYR A 414 46.16 -13.92 -35.44
CA TYR A 414 45.70 -12.72 -36.13
C TYR A 414 44.16 -12.60 -36.04
N PRO A 415 43.62 -11.38 -35.85
CA PRO A 415 44.32 -10.11 -35.66
C PRO A 415 44.94 -9.96 -34.26
N ALA A 416 45.97 -9.11 -34.14
CA ALA A 416 46.65 -8.83 -32.87
C ALA A 416 45.89 -7.83 -31.96
N SER A 417 44.95 -7.08 -32.55
CA SER A 417 44.00 -6.22 -31.87
C SER A 417 42.61 -6.35 -32.50
N ILE A 418 41.58 -6.07 -31.71
CA ILE A 418 40.18 -6.03 -32.15
C ILE A 418 39.51 -4.79 -31.57
N ARG A 419 38.47 -4.30 -32.23
CA ARG A 419 37.62 -3.25 -31.65
C ARG A 419 36.61 -3.87 -30.69
N GLU A 420 36.27 -3.17 -29.63
CA GLU A 420 35.23 -3.63 -28.73
C GLU A 420 33.83 -3.62 -29.36
N ASN A 421 32.82 -4.09 -28.61
CA ASN A 421 31.41 -4.15 -29.03
C ASN A 421 31.12 -4.99 -30.28
N GLN A 422 32.11 -5.75 -30.77
CA GLN A 422 31.99 -6.66 -31.91
C GLN A 422 32.60 -8.03 -31.58
N ARG A 423 32.21 -9.05 -32.35
CA ARG A 423 32.79 -10.40 -32.26
C ARG A 423 33.77 -10.62 -33.38
N TYR A 424 34.88 -11.29 -33.05
CA TYR A 424 35.92 -11.64 -34.00
C TYR A 424 36.25 -13.13 -33.94
N ASP A 425 36.70 -13.62 -35.08
CA ASP A 425 37.31 -14.94 -35.21
C ASP A 425 38.83 -14.78 -35.18
N ILE A 426 39.45 -15.28 -34.13
CA ILE A 426 40.90 -15.17 -33.94
C ILE A 426 41.57 -16.37 -34.58
N THR A 427 42.26 -16.15 -35.70
CA THR A 427 42.95 -17.22 -36.43
C THR A 427 44.31 -17.48 -35.78
N LEU A 428 44.58 -18.74 -35.47
CA LEU A 428 45.83 -19.22 -34.89
C LEU A 428 46.73 -19.77 -36.00
N VAL A 429 48.01 -19.40 -35.94
CA VAL A 429 49.06 -19.91 -36.81
C VAL A 429 50.04 -20.70 -35.96
N VAL A 430 50.18 -21.98 -36.29
CA VAL A 430 51.05 -22.93 -35.57
C VAL A 430 52.31 -23.13 -36.39
N GLU A 431 53.47 -23.03 -35.74
CA GLU A 431 54.78 -23.34 -36.30
C GLU A 431 55.17 -24.75 -35.84
N ASP A 432 55.47 -25.62 -36.80
CA ASP A 432 55.84 -27.01 -36.56
C ASP A 432 56.85 -27.46 -37.62
N GLU A 433 57.89 -28.19 -37.21
CA GLU A 433 58.89 -28.75 -38.13
C GLU A 433 58.31 -29.91 -38.93
N ASP A 434 57.31 -30.62 -38.37
CA ASP A 434 56.65 -31.75 -39.01
C ASP A 434 55.43 -31.26 -39.84
N THR A 435 55.66 -30.91 -41.11
CA THR A 435 54.68 -30.19 -41.97
C THR A 435 53.37 -30.94 -42.27
N GLU A 436 53.29 -32.24 -41.99
CA GLU A 436 52.09 -33.06 -42.19
C GLU A 436 51.25 -33.23 -40.91
N ASP A 437 51.65 -32.60 -39.80
CA ASP A 437 51.00 -32.78 -38.51
C ASP A 437 49.63 -32.08 -38.44
N VAL A 438 48.68 -32.79 -37.82
CA VAL A 438 47.35 -32.26 -37.56
C VAL A 438 47.34 -31.63 -36.17
N HIS A 439 47.31 -30.30 -36.13
CA HIS A 439 47.27 -29.57 -34.88
C HIS A 439 45.87 -29.52 -34.28
N HIS A 440 45.77 -29.88 -33.00
CA HIS A 440 44.60 -29.62 -32.18
C HIS A 440 44.87 -28.47 -31.22
N VAL A 441 43.95 -27.52 -31.18
CA VAL A 441 44.03 -26.34 -30.32
C VAL A 441 43.05 -26.49 -29.16
N SER A 442 43.51 -26.26 -27.94
CA SER A 442 42.67 -26.15 -26.75
C SER A 442 43.01 -24.91 -25.93
N LEU A 443 42.02 -24.42 -25.19
CA LEU A 443 42.23 -23.42 -24.15
C LEU A 443 42.58 -24.15 -22.85
N THR A 444 43.64 -23.72 -22.20
CA THR A 444 44.20 -24.39 -21.01
C THR A 444 43.99 -23.52 -19.79
N GLN A 445 43.53 -24.10 -18.68
CA GLN A 445 43.48 -23.36 -17.41
C GLN A 445 44.90 -23.21 -16.85
N GLY A 446 45.24 -21.98 -16.49
CA GLY A 446 46.49 -21.57 -15.91
C GLY A 446 46.32 -21.17 -14.44
N ASP A 447 47.10 -20.19 -14.00
CA ASP A 447 47.08 -19.63 -12.65
C ASP A 447 46.04 -18.50 -12.46
N GLY A 448 45.21 -18.26 -13.47
CA GLY A 448 44.22 -17.19 -13.52
C GLY A 448 44.76 -15.87 -14.07
N THR A 449 46.06 -15.74 -14.32
CA THR A 449 46.65 -14.48 -14.83
C THR A 449 46.70 -14.44 -16.36
N ASN A 450 47.02 -15.56 -16.99
CA ASN A 450 47.21 -15.67 -18.44
C ASN A 450 46.05 -16.36 -19.17
N ASP A 451 45.01 -16.73 -18.42
CA ASP A 451 43.84 -17.48 -18.89
C ASP A 451 42.51 -16.92 -18.39
N ALA A 452 42.55 -15.72 -17.78
CA ALA A 452 41.40 -15.02 -17.21
C ALA A 452 40.22 -14.91 -18.19
N ASP A 453 40.53 -14.79 -19.48
CA ASP A 453 39.56 -14.58 -20.55
C ASP A 453 39.38 -15.83 -21.42
N ASN A 454 39.81 -17.02 -20.98
CA ASN A 454 39.52 -18.25 -21.72
C ASN A 454 38.02 -18.45 -21.98
N GLY A 455 37.17 -18.04 -21.04
CA GLY A 455 35.71 -18.24 -21.11
C GLY A 455 35.01 -17.49 -22.24
N ILE A 456 35.62 -16.44 -22.80
CA ILE A 456 35.02 -15.69 -23.92
C ILE A 456 35.28 -16.35 -25.28
N PHE A 457 36.23 -17.29 -25.37
CA PHE A 457 36.61 -17.94 -26.61
C PHE A 457 36.09 -19.38 -26.69
N LYS A 458 35.72 -19.81 -27.90
CA LYS A 458 35.44 -21.21 -28.22
C LYS A 458 36.35 -21.66 -29.36
N PRO A 459 37.23 -22.66 -29.15
CA PRO A 459 38.06 -23.21 -30.21
C PRO A 459 37.22 -23.91 -31.28
N PHE A 460 37.59 -23.71 -32.54
CA PHE A 460 37.08 -24.40 -33.71
C PHE A 460 38.22 -24.58 -34.71
N GLY A 461 38.87 -25.75 -34.67
CA GLY A 461 40.11 -26.00 -35.42
C GLY A 461 41.20 -25.02 -35.00
N LYS A 462 41.78 -24.29 -35.98
CA LYS A 462 42.78 -23.24 -35.75
C LYS A 462 42.17 -21.84 -35.56
N VAL A 463 40.89 -21.74 -35.21
CA VAL A 463 40.21 -20.46 -34.96
C VAL A 463 39.66 -20.46 -33.53
N LEU A 464 39.78 -19.34 -32.83
CA LEU A 464 39.07 -19.08 -31.58
C LEU A 464 37.92 -18.11 -31.87
N ASN A 465 36.68 -18.60 -31.80
CA ASN A 465 35.51 -17.76 -31.98
C ASN A 465 35.16 -17.04 -30.68
N MET A 466 34.98 -15.72 -30.74
CA MET A 466 34.44 -14.98 -29.61
C MET A 466 32.95 -15.30 -29.41
N THR A 467 32.61 -15.77 -28.20
CA THR A 467 31.23 -16.11 -27.82
C THR A 467 30.44 -14.88 -27.35
N VAL A 468 31.14 -13.86 -26.85
CA VAL A 468 30.63 -12.54 -26.47
C VAL A 468 31.59 -11.45 -26.99
N PRO A 469 31.09 -10.25 -27.34
CA PRO A 469 31.96 -9.11 -27.66
C PRO A 469 32.89 -8.74 -26.50
N ALA A 470 34.04 -8.15 -26.82
CA ALA A 470 34.89 -7.49 -25.82
C ALA A 470 34.27 -6.15 -25.39
N ASP A 471 34.63 -5.72 -24.18
CA ASP A 471 34.25 -4.47 -23.51
C ASP A 471 35.56 -3.90 -22.94
N TYR A 472 36.01 -2.78 -23.52
CA TYR A 472 37.31 -2.18 -23.24
C TYR A 472 37.34 -1.59 -21.83
N GLU A 473 36.26 -0.93 -21.40
CA GLU A 473 36.12 -0.28 -20.10
C GLU A 473 36.31 -1.29 -18.96
N LYS A 474 35.86 -2.52 -19.20
CA LYS A 474 36.03 -3.63 -18.27
C LYS A 474 37.38 -4.31 -18.42
N THR A 475 37.75 -4.65 -19.65
CA THR A 475 38.92 -5.48 -19.93
C THR A 475 39.62 -5.05 -21.23
N PRO A 476 40.57 -4.10 -21.17
CA PRO A 476 41.22 -3.55 -22.37
C PRO A 476 42.19 -4.53 -23.06
N VAL A 477 42.48 -5.67 -22.42
CA VAL A 477 43.33 -6.73 -22.96
C VAL A 477 42.78 -8.09 -22.56
N LEU A 478 42.58 -8.97 -23.53
CA LEU A 478 42.09 -10.33 -23.30
C LEU A 478 43.27 -11.29 -23.20
N ARG A 479 43.37 -11.99 -22.07
CA ARG A 479 44.42 -12.97 -21.78
C ARG A 479 43.87 -14.39 -21.85
N PHE A 480 44.38 -15.16 -22.78
CA PHE A 480 43.98 -16.54 -22.98
C PHE A 480 45.19 -17.43 -23.18
N LEU A 481 45.12 -18.63 -22.62
CA LEU A 481 46.22 -19.59 -22.62
C LEU A 481 45.87 -20.70 -23.60
N VAL A 482 46.65 -20.79 -24.68
CA VAL A 482 46.43 -21.74 -25.75
C VAL A 482 47.46 -22.84 -25.69
N THR A 483 47.00 -24.09 -25.74
CA THR A 483 47.84 -25.25 -25.97
C THR A 483 47.54 -25.80 -27.36
N VAL A 484 48.61 -25.99 -28.13
CA VAL A 484 48.57 -26.72 -29.39
C VAL A 484 49.22 -28.06 -29.19
N SER A 485 48.54 -29.11 -29.61
CA SER A 485 49.09 -30.47 -29.68
C SER A 485 49.25 -30.84 -31.15
N ASP A 486 50.40 -31.46 -31.49
CA ASP A 486 50.59 -32.15 -32.78
C ASP A 486 49.84 -33.48 -32.85
N MET A 487 49.23 -33.89 -31.73
CA MET A 487 48.54 -35.16 -31.53
C MET A 487 49.47 -36.38 -31.63
N LYS A 488 50.78 -36.19 -31.75
CA LYS A 488 51.83 -37.21 -31.78
C LYS A 488 52.75 -37.17 -30.54
N GLY A 489 52.38 -36.38 -29.55
CA GLY A 489 52.98 -36.35 -28.22
C GLY A 489 53.72 -35.05 -27.91
N GLY A 490 53.89 -34.18 -28.89
CA GLY A 490 54.39 -32.84 -28.70
C GLY A 490 53.26 -31.86 -28.41
N ILE A 491 53.48 -31.03 -27.40
CA ILE A 491 52.60 -29.94 -27.05
C ILE A 491 53.39 -28.65 -26.94
N PHE A 492 52.75 -27.56 -27.31
CA PHE A 492 53.26 -26.21 -27.12
C PHE A 492 52.17 -25.35 -26.50
N THR A 493 52.45 -24.81 -25.32
CA THR A 493 51.53 -23.93 -24.61
C THR A 493 52.09 -22.52 -24.58
N LYS A 494 51.26 -21.53 -24.95
CA LYS A 494 51.65 -20.12 -24.93
C LYS A 494 50.51 -19.25 -24.43
N ALA A 495 50.85 -18.34 -23.52
CA ALA A 495 49.97 -17.25 -23.14
C ALA A 495 49.90 -16.23 -24.28
N LEU A 496 48.69 -15.89 -24.70
CA LEU A 496 48.44 -14.91 -25.75
C LEU A 496 47.65 -13.74 -25.16
N VAL A 497 47.96 -12.54 -25.64
CA VAL A 497 47.33 -11.29 -25.20
C VAL A 497 46.78 -10.59 -26.42
N LEU A 498 45.45 -10.53 -26.52
CA LEU A 498 44.75 -9.79 -27.57
C LEU A 498 44.42 -8.40 -27.04
N THR A 499 44.83 -7.37 -27.78
CA THR A 499 44.52 -5.98 -27.40
C THR A 499 43.10 -5.63 -27.84
N VAL A 500 42.34 -5.00 -26.96
CA VAL A 500 41.04 -4.43 -27.30
C VAL A 500 41.26 -2.94 -27.58
N GLU A 501 40.76 -2.48 -28.71
CA GLU A 501 40.73 -1.08 -29.10
C GLU A 501 39.42 -0.47 -28.63
N ASP A 502 39.56 0.59 -27.82
CA ASP A 502 38.50 1.45 -27.32
C ASP A 502 37.69 2.07 -28.49
N VAL A 503 36.36 2.00 -28.39
CA VAL A 503 35.40 2.64 -29.27
C VAL A 503 34.44 3.50 -28.46
N GLU A 504 34.93 4.68 -28.05
CA GLU A 504 34.15 5.82 -27.53
C GLU A 504 32.61 5.72 -27.72
N GLU A 505 31.90 5.52 -26.62
CA GLU A 505 30.45 5.45 -26.55
C GLU A 505 29.80 6.73 -26.02
N ALA A 506 28.51 6.90 -26.33
CA ALA A 506 27.71 7.94 -25.72
C ALA A 506 27.41 7.62 -24.24
N PRO A 507 27.25 8.64 -23.38
CA PRO A 507 26.71 8.46 -22.03
C PRO A 507 25.35 7.76 -22.05
N VAL A 508 25.08 6.92 -21.06
CA VAL A 508 23.85 6.14 -20.96
C VAL A 508 23.10 6.46 -19.67
N PHE A 509 21.82 6.81 -19.80
CA PHE A 509 20.91 7.01 -18.67
C PHE A 509 20.52 5.67 -18.03
N THR A 510 21.31 5.18 -17.09
CA THR A 510 21.05 3.92 -16.37
C THR A 510 20.28 4.20 -15.08
N GLY A 511 19.06 3.65 -14.96
CA GLY A 511 18.23 3.82 -13.76
C GLY A 511 17.68 5.24 -13.56
N GLN A 512 17.72 6.10 -14.60
CA GLN A 512 17.13 7.44 -14.55
C GLN A 512 15.62 7.36 -14.29
N GLN A 513 15.17 8.10 -13.29
CA GLN A 513 13.74 8.33 -13.08
C GLN A 513 13.19 9.15 -14.25
N LEU A 514 12.23 8.57 -15.00
CA LEU A 514 11.67 9.18 -16.21
C LEU A 514 10.46 10.09 -15.94
N SER A 515 9.90 10.06 -14.74
CA SER A 515 8.79 10.94 -14.38
C SER A 515 8.80 11.32 -12.91
N THR A 516 8.30 12.52 -12.62
CA THR A 516 8.07 12.98 -11.25
C THR A 516 6.92 13.96 -11.23
N THR A 517 6.42 14.23 -10.02
CA THR A 517 5.41 15.25 -9.76
C THR A 517 5.96 16.27 -8.77
N ILE A 518 5.74 17.54 -9.05
CA ILE A 518 6.09 18.66 -8.16
C ILE A 518 4.88 19.56 -7.97
N ASP A 519 4.81 20.23 -6.81
CA ASP A 519 3.73 21.19 -6.55
C ASP A 519 3.92 22.45 -7.41
N GLU A 520 2.83 23.06 -7.88
CA GLU A 520 2.89 24.29 -8.69
C GLU A 520 3.46 25.52 -7.93
N THR A 521 3.72 25.38 -6.62
CA THR A 521 4.23 26.45 -5.76
C THR A 521 5.70 26.30 -5.36
N VAL A 522 6.40 25.28 -5.87
CA VAL A 522 7.80 25.06 -5.54
C VAL A 522 8.67 26.25 -5.98
N PRO A 523 9.63 26.71 -5.16
CA PRO A 523 10.40 27.92 -5.46
C PRO A 523 11.47 27.70 -6.54
N ASN A 524 11.99 28.79 -7.12
CA ASN A 524 13.17 28.75 -7.99
C ASN A 524 14.34 28.08 -7.28
N GLY A 525 15.07 27.23 -7.99
CA GLY A 525 16.16 26.41 -7.45
C GLY A 525 15.72 25.12 -6.77
N PHE A 526 14.40 24.86 -6.65
CA PHE A 526 13.90 23.57 -6.21
C PHE A 526 14.42 22.45 -7.13
N THR A 527 15.01 21.41 -6.53
CA THR A 527 15.52 20.25 -7.27
C THR A 527 14.36 19.31 -7.58
N VAL A 528 14.00 19.21 -8.85
CA VAL A 528 12.92 18.35 -9.37
C VAL A 528 13.36 16.89 -9.33
N MET A 529 14.57 16.61 -9.81
CA MET A 529 15.23 15.31 -9.72
C MET A 529 16.72 15.44 -10.03
N TYR A 530 17.47 14.38 -9.69
CA TYR A 530 18.85 14.21 -10.14
C TYR A 530 18.86 13.49 -11.49
N LEU A 531 19.76 13.95 -12.36
CA LEU A 531 20.07 13.36 -13.65
C LEU A 531 21.28 12.43 -13.48
N THR A 532 21.11 11.20 -13.92
CA THR A 532 22.08 10.12 -13.77
C THR A 532 22.22 9.43 -15.12
N ALA A 533 23.23 9.85 -15.85
CA ALA A 533 23.82 9.14 -16.96
C ALA A 533 25.28 8.84 -16.62
N GLU A 534 25.73 7.66 -17.01
CA GLU A 534 27.12 7.25 -16.90
C GLU A 534 27.69 7.09 -18.29
N ASP A 535 28.87 7.68 -18.50
CA ASP A 535 29.70 7.39 -19.64
C ASP A 535 30.43 6.05 -19.40
N PRO A 536 30.37 5.09 -20.33
CA PRO A 536 31.12 3.83 -20.21
C PRO A 536 32.61 4.10 -19.95
N GLY A 537 33.25 4.94 -20.77
CA GLY A 537 34.64 5.39 -20.64
C GLY A 537 34.94 6.26 -19.41
N LYS A 538 33.95 6.47 -18.53
CA LYS A 538 34.03 7.32 -17.32
C LYS A 538 34.44 8.76 -17.60
N LEU A 539 34.16 9.26 -18.82
CA LEU A 539 34.31 10.68 -19.12
C LEU A 539 33.30 11.53 -18.34
N PRO A 540 33.64 12.79 -18.01
CA PRO A 540 32.71 13.68 -17.33
C PRO A 540 31.44 13.92 -18.15
N VAL A 541 30.27 13.64 -17.55
CA VAL A 541 28.97 13.84 -18.19
C VAL A 541 28.41 15.22 -17.85
N THR A 542 27.97 15.93 -18.88
CA THR A 542 27.25 17.20 -18.78
C THR A 542 25.81 17.04 -19.26
N TYR A 543 24.88 17.80 -18.68
CA TYR A 543 23.46 17.70 -19.02
C TYR A 543 22.92 19.01 -19.59
N SER A 544 22.00 18.90 -20.54
CA SER A 544 21.31 20.06 -21.15
C SER A 544 19.85 19.72 -21.49
N LEU A 545 18.99 20.73 -21.52
CA LEU A 545 17.61 20.62 -22.02
C LEU A 545 17.60 20.92 -23.53
N GLU A 546 17.06 20.01 -24.33
CA GLU A 546 16.97 20.16 -25.79
C GLU A 546 15.53 20.37 -26.28
N GLY A 547 14.51 20.03 -25.48
CA GLY A 547 13.10 20.13 -25.87
C GLY A 547 12.13 20.15 -24.69
N GLY A 548 10.90 20.63 -24.91
CA GLY A 548 9.81 20.58 -23.93
C GLY A 548 9.77 21.68 -22.87
N ASN A 549 10.73 22.60 -22.91
CA ASN A 549 10.93 23.68 -21.95
C ASN A 549 10.78 25.08 -22.59
N GLU A 550 9.78 25.26 -23.46
CA GLU A 550 9.67 26.45 -24.31
C GLU A 550 9.43 27.75 -23.52
N ASN A 551 8.85 27.65 -22.32
CA ASN A 551 8.59 28.77 -21.42
C ASN A 551 9.72 29.01 -20.39
N GLY A 552 10.77 28.19 -20.39
CA GLY A 552 11.89 28.33 -19.46
C GLY A 552 11.57 27.97 -18.01
N ALA A 553 10.51 27.20 -17.75
CA ALA A 553 10.10 26.80 -16.41
C ALA A 553 11.20 26.00 -15.68
N PHE A 554 11.96 25.19 -16.42
CA PHE A 554 13.00 24.31 -15.90
C PHE A 554 14.40 24.74 -16.35
N GLY A 555 15.41 24.31 -15.60
CA GLY A 555 16.82 24.50 -15.93
C GLY A 555 17.64 23.32 -15.44
N ILE A 556 18.90 23.28 -15.84
CA ILE A 556 19.87 22.30 -15.35
C ILE A 556 20.99 23.03 -14.62
N VAL A 557 21.28 22.57 -13.41
CA VAL A 557 22.41 23.02 -12.60
C VAL A 557 23.20 21.79 -12.18
N ASP A 558 24.41 21.65 -12.72
CA ASP A 558 25.23 20.45 -12.61
C ASP A 558 24.48 19.22 -13.12
N ASN A 559 24.15 18.28 -12.23
CA ASN A 559 23.36 17.08 -12.54
C ASN A 559 21.92 17.17 -12.01
N ARG A 560 21.39 18.37 -11.75
CA ARG A 560 20.04 18.53 -11.22
C ARG A 560 19.14 19.20 -12.24
N LEU A 561 17.99 18.58 -12.50
CA LEU A 561 16.86 19.28 -13.08
C LEU A 561 16.25 20.15 -11.98
N VAL A 562 16.21 21.46 -12.21
CA VAL A 562 15.70 22.43 -11.25
C VAL A 562 14.57 23.26 -11.83
N VAL A 563 13.76 23.84 -10.96
CA VAL A 563 12.82 24.90 -11.33
C VAL A 563 13.61 26.19 -11.55
N ALA A 564 13.63 26.67 -12.78
CA ALA A 564 14.32 27.90 -13.16
C ALA A 564 13.43 29.13 -12.93
N ASP A 565 12.15 29.01 -13.27
CA ASP A 565 11.15 30.05 -13.07
C ASP A 565 9.81 29.45 -12.61
N HIS A 566 9.55 29.51 -11.31
CA HIS A 566 8.32 29.00 -10.71
C HIS A 566 7.07 29.74 -11.20
N THR A 567 7.19 30.97 -11.71
CA THR A 567 6.02 31.71 -12.21
C THR A 567 5.42 31.08 -13.47
N GLN A 568 6.18 30.20 -14.13
CA GLN A 568 5.73 29.40 -15.25
C GLN A 568 5.05 28.09 -14.80
N LEU A 569 5.16 27.71 -13.52
CA LEU A 569 4.52 26.53 -12.96
C LEU A 569 3.09 26.88 -12.56
N ASN A 570 2.18 26.75 -13.50
CA ASN A 570 0.75 26.96 -13.27
C ASN A 570 0.00 25.73 -13.75
N TYR A 571 -0.56 24.97 -12.80
CA TYR A 571 -1.27 23.73 -13.09
C TYR A 571 -2.44 23.95 -14.06
N ASP A 572 -3.19 25.04 -13.88
CA ASP A 572 -4.37 25.36 -14.68
C ASP A 572 -4.03 25.77 -16.11
N GLN A 573 -2.81 26.25 -16.37
CA GLN A 573 -2.33 26.56 -17.72
C GLN A 573 -1.63 25.38 -18.39
N LYS A 574 -0.75 24.70 -17.65
CA LYS A 574 0.03 23.55 -18.15
C LYS A 574 0.40 22.63 -16.99
N SER A 575 -0.35 21.53 -16.85
CA SER A 575 -0.15 20.56 -15.78
C SER A 575 0.92 19.50 -16.04
N ARG A 576 1.53 19.49 -17.24
CA ARG A 576 2.52 18.47 -17.63
C ARG A 576 3.56 19.03 -18.60
N TYR A 577 4.81 18.68 -18.34
CA TYR A 577 5.97 18.99 -19.16
C TYR A 577 6.65 17.69 -19.57
N THR A 578 6.90 17.51 -20.88
CA THR A 578 7.72 16.41 -21.41
C THR A 578 9.02 17.01 -21.87
N LEU A 579 10.05 16.94 -21.03
CA LEU A 579 11.36 17.55 -21.22
C LEU A 579 12.31 16.57 -21.90
N THR A 580 12.92 16.97 -23.00
CA THR A 580 14.02 16.18 -23.61
C THR A 580 15.33 16.61 -22.96
N VAL A 581 15.92 15.72 -22.16
CA VAL A 581 17.20 15.94 -21.50
C VAL A 581 18.30 15.19 -22.24
N ARG A 582 19.37 15.89 -22.58
CA ARG A 582 20.58 15.34 -23.17
C ARG A 582 21.66 15.16 -22.11
N ALA A 583 22.36 14.03 -22.14
CA ALA A 583 23.63 13.80 -21.47
C ALA A 583 24.75 13.73 -22.52
N SER A 584 25.86 14.42 -22.30
CA SER A 584 26.99 14.45 -23.23
C SER A 584 28.33 14.40 -22.50
N ASN A 585 29.26 13.63 -23.03
CA ASN A 585 30.66 13.58 -22.59
C ASN A 585 31.55 14.62 -23.32
N GLY A 586 30.96 15.46 -24.18
CA GLY A 586 31.64 16.48 -24.98
C GLY A 586 31.84 16.11 -26.46
N THR A 587 31.85 14.82 -26.79
CA THR A 587 31.99 14.29 -28.16
C THR A 587 30.70 13.62 -28.63
N LEU A 588 30.19 12.70 -27.81
CA LEU A 588 28.96 11.94 -28.02
C LEU A 588 27.89 12.34 -27.02
N PHE A 589 26.66 11.94 -27.31
CA PHE A 589 25.52 12.25 -26.46
C PHE A 589 24.38 11.23 -26.61
N SER A 590 23.59 11.13 -25.56
CA SER A 590 22.28 10.47 -25.57
C SER A 590 21.22 11.44 -25.04
N ALA A 591 19.96 11.16 -25.36
CA ALA A 591 18.83 11.95 -24.88
C ALA A 591 17.72 11.05 -24.36
N VAL A 592 16.99 11.55 -23.37
CA VAL A 592 15.84 10.89 -22.76
C VAL A 592 14.71 11.88 -22.55
N GLU A 593 13.47 11.42 -22.66
CA GLU A 593 12.30 12.21 -22.29
C GLU A 593 11.96 12.01 -20.82
N LEU A 594 11.89 13.12 -20.07
CA LEU A 594 11.47 13.17 -18.68
C LEU A 594 10.11 13.88 -18.58
N VAL A 595 9.20 13.31 -17.80
CA VAL A 595 7.88 13.89 -17.57
C VAL A 595 7.83 14.55 -16.20
N VAL A 596 7.63 15.86 -16.16
CA VAL A 596 7.34 16.59 -14.92
C VAL A 596 5.86 16.95 -14.91
N SER A 597 5.10 16.34 -14.02
CA SER A 597 3.69 16.68 -13.78
C SER A 597 3.61 17.70 -12.64
N LEU A 598 2.64 18.61 -12.74
CA LEU A 598 2.33 19.52 -11.63
C LEU A 598 1.20 18.93 -10.79
N SER A 599 1.30 19.03 -9.47
CA SER A 599 0.17 18.87 -8.55
C SER A 599 -0.48 20.22 -8.29
N LYS A 600 -1.81 20.28 -8.46
CA LYS A 600 -2.61 21.44 -8.09
C LYS A 600 -2.66 21.59 -6.58
N ILE A 601 -2.38 22.78 -6.07
CA ILE A 601 -2.52 23.09 -4.64
C ILE A 601 -3.86 23.78 -4.40
N ASN A 602 -4.65 23.26 -3.46
CA ASN A 602 -5.91 23.87 -3.05
C ASN A 602 -5.64 25.14 -2.22
N LYS A 603 -6.24 26.29 -2.58
CA LYS A 603 -6.16 27.49 -1.74
C LYS A 603 -7.31 27.47 -0.74
N MET A 604 -7.10 28.05 0.43
CA MET A 604 -8.14 28.13 1.46
C MET A 604 -9.23 29.12 1.04
N PRO A 605 -10.50 28.86 1.38
CA PRO A 605 -11.56 29.86 1.28
C PRO A 605 -11.22 31.13 2.05
N VAL A 606 -11.64 32.28 1.51
CA VAL A 606 -11.54 33.58 2.18
C VAL A 606 -12.91 33.94 2.74
N VAL A 607 -12.98 34.28 4.03
CA VAL A 607 -14.23 34.64 4.71
C VAL A 607 -14.05 35.89 5.57
N GLU A 608 -15.09 36.73 5.62
CA GLU A 608 -15.16 37.90 6.50
C GLU A 608 -16.05 37.63 7.73
N ASN A 609 -15.64 38.15 8.89
CA ASN A 609 -16.50 38.19 10.07
C ASN A 609 -17.68 39.15 9.81
N ALA A 610 -18.85 38.83 10.35
CA ALA A 610 -20.07 39.60 10.09
C ALA A 610 -20.74 40.07 11.38
N ALA A 611 -21.40 41.22 11.32
CA ALA A 611 -22.20 41.74 12.41
C ALA A 611 -23.56 42.22 11.87
N PHE A 612 -24.64 41.78 12.51
CA PHE A 612 -26.01 42.10 12.11
C PHE A 612 -26.81 42.62 13.29
N THR A 613 -27.91 43.31 12.99
CA THR A 613 -28.90 43.77 13.98
C THR A 613 -30.26 43.21 13.62
N LEU A 614 -30.99 42.69 14.61
CA LEU A 614 -32.28 42.07 14.39
C LEU A 614 -33.27 42.50 15.49
N ALA A 615 -34.55 42.64 15.15
CA ALA A 615 -35.58 42.86 16.15
C ALA A 615 -35.81 41.58 16.95
N GLU A 616 -35.99 41.68 18.26
CA GLU A 616 -36.21 40.52 19.13
C GLU A 616 -37.47 39.73 18.69
N ASN A 617 -38.51 40.43 18.26
CA ASN A 617 -39.75 39.80 17.80
C ASN A 617 -39.75 39.39 16.30
N ALA A 618 -38.59 39.17 15.70
CA ALA A 618 -38.48 38.81 14.29
C ALA A 618 -39.14 37.45 14.01
N PRO A 619 -40.07 37.34 13.03
CA PRO A 619 -40.75 36.08 12.75
C PRO A 619 -39.81 35.03 12.14
N GLU A 620 -40.20 33.75 12.24
CA GLU A 620 -39.46 32.65 11.62
C GLU A 620 -39.33 32.88 10.11
N GLY A 621 -38.16 32.60 9.56
CA GLY A 621 -37.84 32.88 8.16
C GLY A 621 -37.29 34.28 7.90
N THR A 622 -37.20 35.16 8.90
CA THR A 622 -36.55 36.47 8.75
C THR A 622 -35.05 36.28 8.49
N ILE A 623 -34.50 36.92 7.46
CA ILE A 623 -33.07 36.89 7.18
C ILE A 623 -32.35 37.88 8.12
N ALA A 624 -31.49 37.37 8.99
CA ALA A 624 -30.66 38.19 9.87
C ALA A 624 -29.50 38.85 9.11
N GLY A 625 -28.93 38.13 8.13
CA GLY A 625 -27.85 38.63 7.27
C GLY A 625 -27.22 37.51 6.44
N SER A 626 -26.22 37.85 5.62
CA SER A 626 -25.50 36.89 4.77
C SER A 626 -24.01 36.91 5.08
N ILE A 627 -23.40 35.73 5.16
CA ILE A 627 -21.96 35.56 5.36
C ILE A 627 -21.26 35.72 4.02
N THR A 628 -20.26 36.59 3.97
CA THR A 628 -19.47 36.86 2.77
C THR A 628 -18.23 35.99 2.78
N ALA A 629 -18.18 35.02 1.87
CA ALA A 629 -17.02 34.20 1.63
C ALA A 629 -16.84 33.91 0.14
N SER A 630 -15.60 33.65 -0.26
CA SER A 630 -15.23 33.31 -1.63
C SER A 630 -14.10 32.29 -1.64
N ASP A 631 -14.20 31.31 -2.51
CA ASP A 631 -13.11 30.39 -2.79
C ASP A 631 -12.23 30.95 -3.92
N PRO A 632 -10.89 31.03 -3.76
CA PRO A 632 -10.00 31.51 -4.80
C PRO A 632 -10.03 30.67 -6.10
N GLU A 633 -10.41 29.39 -6.04
CA GLU A 633 -10.61 28.51 -7.20
C GLU A 633 -12.05 28.53 -7.74
N GLY A 634 -12.94 29.31 -7.14
CA GLY A 634 -14.35 29.39 -7.53
C GLY A 634 -15.17 28.16 -7.16
N LYS A 635 -14.70 27.33 -6.22
CA LYS A 635 -15.46 26.18 -5.73
C LYS A 635 -16.69 26.63 -4.92
N PRO A 636 -17.79 25.86 -4.98
CA PRO A 636 -18.95 26.12 -4.12
C PRO A 636 -18.57 25.91 -2.66
N LEU A 637 -19.00 26.84 -1.80
CA LEU A 637 -18.72 26.83 -0.37
C LEU A 637 -19.87 26.23 0.44
N ILE A 638 -19.52 25.47 1.47
CA ILE A 638 -20.43 24.84 2.42
C ILE A 638 -20.32 25.58 3.75
N TYR A 639 -21.46 25.95 4.33
CA TYR A 639 -21.56 26.69 5.58
C TYR A 639 -22.15 25.80 6.68
N THR A 640 -21.55 25.78 7.87
CA THR A 640 -22.05 24.97 8.99
C THR A 640 -21.99 25.76 10.29
N LEU A 641 -23.09 25.79 11.02
CA LEU A 641 -23.16 26.47 12.31
C LEU A 641 -22.54 25.56 13.39
N ILE A 642 -21.50 26.04 14.06
CA ILE A 642 -20.68 25.24 14.98
C ILE A 642 -21.02 25.53 16.44
N SER A 643 -21.19 26.80 16.80
CA SER A 643 -21.45 27.20 18.18
C SER A 643 -22.12 28.58 18.27
N GLY A 644 -22.61 28.92 19.46
CA GLY A 644 -23.22 30.23 19.77
C GLY A 644 -24.72 30.34 19.54
N ASN A 645 -25.37 29.28 19.04
CA ASN A 645 -26.78 29.27 18.67
C ASN A 645 -27.66 28.66 19.77
N SER A 646 -27.81 29.38 20.89
CA SER A 646 -28.68 28.94 21.99
C SER A 646 -30.13 28.81 21.53
N GLU A 647 -30.83 27.81 22.07
CA GLU A 647 -32.25 27.51 21.80
C GLU A 647 -32.60 27.40 20.30
N GLU A 648 -31.61 27.09 19.46
CA GLU A 648 -31.73 26.97 18.00
C GLU A 648 -32.33 28.22 17.32
N GLY A 649 -31.99 29.42 17.82
CA GLY A 649 -32.52 30.69 17.32
C GLY A 649 -32.34 30.90 15.80
N PHE A 650 -31.24 30.40 15.22
CA PHE A 650 -30.90 30.58 13.82
C PHE A 650 -30.60 29.26 13.10
N ARG A 651 -30.82 29.25 11.78
CA ARG A 651 -30.37 28.21 10.85
C ARG A 651 -29.73 28.84 9.61
N LEU A 652 -28.95 28.05 8.86
CA LEU A 652 -28.31 28.49 7.62
C LEU A 652 -29.10 28.01 6.40
N GLU A 653 -29.31 28.91 5.43
CA GLU A 653 -29.76 28.61 4.07
C GLU A 653 -28.67 29.07 3.09
N GLY A 654 -27.79 28.15 2.70
CA GLY A 654 -26.57 28.53 1.98
C GLY A 654 -25.70 29.42 2.87
N ASN A 655 -25.42 30.65 2.42
CA ASN A 655 -24.68 31.64 3.19
C ASN A 655 -25.56 32.59 4.01
N GLN A 656 -26.89 32.44 3.95
CA GLN A 656 -27.82 33.30 4.67
C GLN A 656 -28.13 32.73 6.05
N LEU A 657 -28.08 33.60 7.05
CA LEU A 657 -28.52 33.26 8.39
C LEU A 657 -29.97 33.69 8.58
N VAL A 658 -30.81 32.73 8.92
CA VAL A 658 -32.27 32.87 8.95
C VAL A 658 -32.79 32.52 10.34
N VAL A 659 -33.73 33.32 10.85
CA VAL A 659 -34.42 33.05 12.11
C VAL A 659 -35.15 31.71 12.00
N HIS A 660 -34.87 30.80 12.92
CA HIS A 660 -35.51 29.50 13.01
C HIS A 660 -36.47 29.42 14.21
N ASN A 661 -36.04 29.90 15.38
CA ASN A 661 -36.88 29.91 16.57
C ASN A 661 -37.04 31.35 17.11
N PRO A 662 -38.11 32.07 16.73
CA PRO A 662 -38.37 33.43 17.20
C PRO A 662 -38.42 33.58 18.72
N ALA A 663 -38.84 32.53 19.45
CA ALA A 663 -38.91 32.58 20.91
C ALA A 663 -37.52 32.62 21.58
N ALA A 664 -36.46 32.24 20.85
CA ALA A 664 -35.09 32.37 21.33
C ALA A 664 -34.57 33.81 21.23
N LEU A 665 -35.18 34.65 20.39
CA LEU A 665 -34.75 36.02 20.12
C LEU A 665 -35.35 36.98 21.14
N ASP A 666 -35.16 36.72 22.42
CA ASP A 666 -35.65 37.58 23.49
C ASP A 666 -34.51 38.50 23.96
N PHE A 667 -34.66 39.81 23.82
CA PHE A 667 -33.59 40.77 24.12
C PHE A 667 -33.21 40.75 25.60
N ASP A 668 -34.19 40.58 26.47
CA ASP A 668 -34.00 40.64 27.91
C ASP A 668 -33.32 39.37 28.48
N ASP A 669 -33.47 38.23 27.79
CA ASP A 669 -32.75 37.00 28.14
C ASP A 669 -31.42 36.84 27.36
N HIS A 670 -31.42 37.20 26.07
CA HIS A 670 -30.31 37.03 25.13
C HIS A 670 -30.12 38.28 24.23
N PRO A 671 -29.54 39.37 24.75
CA PRO A 671 -29.43 40.63 23.99
C PRO A 671 -28.55 40.53 22.74
N ALA A 672 -27.71 39.49 22.64
CA ALA A 672 -26.91 39.22 21.46
C ALA A 672 -26.55 37.74 21.32
N PHE A 673 -26.31 37.31 20.08
CA PHE A 673 -25.76 36.00 19.73
C PHE A 673 -24.36 36.15 19.15
N SER A 674 -23.43 35.29 19.57
CA SER A 674 -22.07 35.22 19.03
C SER A 674 -21.84 33.86 18.41
N LEU A 675 -22.13 33.76 17.11
CA LEU A 675 -22.10 32.53 16.34
C LEU A 675 -20.72 32.26 15.74
N VAL A 676 -20.34 30.99 15.66
CA VAL A 676 -19.20 30.53 14.86
C VAL A 676 -19.74 29.70 13.70
N VAL A 677 -19.48 30.14 12.48
CA VAL A 677 -19.88 29.45 11.25
C VAL A 677 -18.65 28.99 10.51
N ASN A 678 -18.59 27.70 10.20
CA ASN A 678 -17.52 27.11 9.42
C ASN A 678 -17.80 27.27 7.93
N VAL A 679 -16.80 27.68 7.16
CA VAL A 679 -16.86 27.76 5.70
C VAL A 679 -15.85 26.81 5.09
N SER A 680 -16.30 25.87 4.25
CA SER A 680 -15.47 24.84 3.65
C SER A 680 -15.67 24.74 2.14
N ASP A 681 -14.60 24.46 1.40
CA ASP A 681 -14.60 24.10 -0.03
C ASP A 681 -14.67 22.57 -0.26
N GLY A 682 -14.85 21.78 0.81
CA GLY A 682 -14.83 20.31 0.80
C GLY A 682 -13.45 19.68 1.03
N ILE A 683 -12.38 20.48 1.13
CA ILE A 683 -11.00 20.03 1.43
C ILE A 683 -10.42 20.81 2.61
N SER A 684 -10.48 22.14 2.54
CA SER A 684 -10.02 23.09 3.55
C SER A 684 -11.20 23.80 4.20
N THR A 685 -10.98 24.32 5.41
CA THR A 685 -12.06 24.85 6.23
C THR A 685 -11.57 26.02 7.08
N ILE A 686 -12.35 27.12 7.12
CA ILE A 686 -12.02 28.35 7.85
C ILE A 686 -13.24 28.85 8.66
N PRO A 687 -13.07 29.29 9.92
CA PRO A 687 -14.18 29.81 10.72
C PRO A 687 -14.47 31.29 10.43
N ALA A 688 -15.75 31.64 10.44
CA ALA A 688 -16.29 32.99 10.43
C ALA A 688 -16.99 33.29 11.76
N TYR A 689 -16.69 34.43 12.36
CA TYR A 689 -17.33 34.88 13.58
C TYR A 689 -18.45 35.85 13.23
N VAL A 690 -19.69 35.52 13.65
CA VAL A 690 -20.88 36.29 13.33
C VAL A 690 -21.56 36.76 14.62
N THR A 691 -21.74 38.07 14.78
CA THR A 691 -22.45 38.63 15.94
C THR A 691 -23.82 39.18 15.51
N ILE A 692 -24.87 38.82 16.24
CA ILE A 692 -26.22 39.36 16.03
C ILE A 692 -26.60 40.13 17.28
N GLN A 693 -26.80 41.42 17.13
CA GLN A 693 -27.29 42.28 18.22
C GLN A 693 -28.81 42.37 18.12
N LEU A 694 -29.51 41.96 19.16
CA LEU A 694 -30.95 42.16 19.22
C LEU A 694 -31.25 43.63 19.55
N THR A 695 -32.35 44.12 19.01
CA THR A 695 -32.91 45.43 19.35
C THR A 695 -34.16 45.20 20.19
N ASN A 696 -34.15 45.75 21.42
CA ASN A 696 -35.30 45.73 22.31
C ASN A 696 -36.45 46.47 21.64
N LYS A 697 -37.61 45.82 21.63
CA LYS A 697 -38.90 46.40 21.34
C LYS A 697 -39.75 46.29 22.59
N VAL A 698 -40.01 47.43 23.22
CA VAL A 698 -40.89 47.56 24.40
C VAL A 698 -42.26 46.90 24.15
N ASP A 699 -42.41 45.65 24.61
CA ASP A 699 -43.61 44.85 24.40
C ASP A 699 -44.01 44.01 25.63
N GLU A 700 -43.20 44.04 26.69
CA GLU A 700 -43.54 43.41 27.96
C GLU A 700 -44.66 44.14 28.71
N THR A 701 -45.75 43.42 28.97
CA THR A 701 -46.98 43.94 29.60
C THR A 701 -47.16 43.50 31.04
N GLY A 702 -46.32 42.58 31.53
CA GLY A 702 -46.37 42.07 32.89
C GLY A 702 -46.11 43.17 33.92
N ASN A 703 -46.99 43.29 34.91
CA ASN A 703 -46.86 44.24 36.02
C ASN A 703 -47.16 43.58 37.37
N ASP A 704 -46.84 42.29 37.46
CA ASP A 704 -47.07 41.52 38.66
C ASP A 704 -45.86 41.57 39.58
N LEU A 705 -46.14 41.51 40.88
CA LEU A 705 -45.16 41.34 41.92
C LEU A 705 -45.06 39.84 42.22
N LEU A 706 -43.94 39.23 41.83
CA LEU A 706 -43.78 37.78 41.80
C LEU A 706 -43.35 37.21 43.16
N THR A 707 -42.57 37.97 43.94
CA THR A 707 -42.06 37.51 45.23
C THR A 707 -41.99 38.62 46.27
N PHE A 708 -42.11 38.27 47.55
CA PHE A 708 -42.07 39.24 48.66
C PHE A 708 -41.29 38.66 49.83
N SER A 709 -40.46 39.48 50.47
CA SER A 709 -39.87 39.13 51.76
C SER A 709 -39.54 40.34 52.63
N VAL A 710 -39.67 40.14 53.95
CA VAL A 710 -39.25 41.08 55.00
C VAL A 710 -38.64 40.31 56.17
N PRO A 711 -37.79 40.94 57.00
CA PRO A 711 -37.27 40.32 58.23
C PRO A 711 -38.39 39.87 59.18
N GLY A 712 -38.15 38.76 59.90
CA GLY A 712 -39.07 38.25 60.93
C GLY A 712 -40.24 37.43 60.41
N MET A 713 -40.29 37.08 59.11
CA MET A 713 -41.38 36.28 58.55
C MET A 713 -41.47 34.88 59.17
N VAL A 714 -42.68 34.50 59.57
CA VAL A 714 -42.99 33.20 60.22
C VAL A 714 -43.70 32.22 59.30
N SER A 715 -44.04 32.65 58.09
CA SER A 715 -44.55 31.82 56.99
C SER A 715 -44.23 32.47 55.64
N PRO A 716 -44.20 31.70 54.54
CA PRO A 716 -44.19 32.28 53.19
C PRO A 716 -45.35 33.28 53.01
N PRO A 717 -45.16 34.34 52.22
CA PRO A 717 -46.23 35.28 51.95
C PRO A 717 -47.29 34.62 51.06
N VAL A 718 -48.56 34.96 51.28
CA VAL A 718 -49.62 34.64 50.34
C VAL A 718 -49.65 35.76 49.32
N ILE A 719 -49.24 35.45 48.08
CA ILE A 719 -49.29 36.36 46.94
C ILE A 719 -50.52 35.99 46.13
N ASP A 720 -51.44 36.92 45.95
CA ASP A 720 -52.62 36.77 45.10
C ASP A 720 -52.50 37.73 43.92
N PRO A 721 -52.07 37.25 42.74
CA PRO A 721 -51.95 38.07 41.55
C PRO A 721 -53.28 38.63 41.05
N ALA A 722 -54.38 37.89 41.22
CA ALA A 722 -55.70 38.32 40.76
C ALA A 722 -56.24 39.46 41.64
N ALA A 723 -56.03 39.38 42.95
CA ALA A 723 -56.42 40.43 43.89
C ALA A 723 -55.35 41.55 44.02
N ARG A 724 -54.15 41.37 43.45
CA ARG A 724 -52.97 42.23 43.61
C ARG A 724 -52.66 42.51 45.07
N THR A 725 -52.71 41.45 45.89
CA THR A 725 -52.43 41.56 47.32
C THR A 725 -51.34 40.60 47.76
N ILE A 726 -50.60 41.03 48.78
CA ILE A 726 -49.61 40.20 49.46
C ILE A 726 -49.90 40.24 50.94
N VAL A 727 -50.03 39.08 51.56
CA VAL A 727 -50.19 38.95 53.00
C VAL A 727 -49.00 38.20 53.58
N ALA A 728 -48.23 38.87 54.43
CA ALA A 728 -47.12 38.29 55.16
C ALA A 728 -47.38 38.32 56.67
N ARG A 729 -46.80 37.35 57.38
CA ARG A 729 -46.87 37.26 58.84
C ARG A 729 -45.47 37.31 59.42
N VAL A 730 -45.26 38.13 60.44
CA VAL A 730 -43.97 38.30 61.10
C VAL A 730 -44.09 38.21 62.62
N GLU A 731 -43.02 37.79 63.29
CA GLU A 731 -42.88 37.78 64.76
C GLU A 731 -41.57 38.49 65.16
N ASP A 732 -41.51 39.00 66.39
CA ASP A 732 -40.33 39.62 67.03
C ASP A 732 -39.68 40.78 66.25
N VAL A 733 -40.42 41.45 65.37
CA VAL A 733 -39.97 42.63 64.60
C VAL A 733 -40.99 43.77 64.63
N SER A 734 -40.50 45.01 64.53
CA SER A 734 -41.36 46.19 64.45
C SER A 734 -41.88 46.39 63.02
N LEU A 735 -43.19 46.54 62.85
CA LEU A 735 -43.80 46.86 61.56
C LEU A 735 -43.47 48.28 61.08
N ALA A 736 -42.95 49.16 61.93
CA ALA A 736 -42.74 50.57 61.60
C ALA A 736 -41.59 50.81 60.61
N SER A 737 -40.65 49.86 60.45
CA SER A 737 -39.45 50.02 59.63
C SER A 737 -38.88 48.65 59.26
N LEU A 738 -39.36 48.08 58.15
CA LEU A 738 -38.88 46.80 57.62
C LEU A 738 -38.35 46.99 56.20
N LYS A 739 -37.16 46.45 55.93
CA LYS A 739 -36.64 46.35 54.56
C LYS A 739 -37.44 45.30 53.80
N ALA A 740 -38.02 45.68 52.66
CA ALA A 740 -38.82 44.79 51.84
C ALA A 740 -38.13 44.51 50.51
N ASP A 741 -37.93 43.23 50.21
CA ASP A 741 -37.34 42.77 48.96
C ASP A 741 -38.43 42.05 48.14
N PHE A 742 -38.50 42.39 46.86
CA PHE A 742 -39.46 41.87 45.89
C PHE A 742 -38.79 41.56 44.54
N THR A 743 -39.40 40.67 43.77
CA THR A 743 -39.19 40.55 42.32
C THR A 743 -40.50 40.81 41.58
N PHE A 744 -40.41 41.20 40.32
CA PHE A 744 -41.55 41.60 39.50
C PHE A 744 -41.45 40.96 38.12
N SER A 745 -42.53 41.06 37.33
CA SER A 745 -42.56 40.62 35.93
C SER A 745 -41.35 41.14 35.14
N LYS A 746 -40.97 40.40 34.10
CA LYS A 746 -39.88 40.74 33.18
C LYS A 746 -40.08 42.15 32.60
N GLY A 747 -38.99 42.93 32.50
CA GLY A 747 -39.02 44.33 32.07
C GLY A 747 -39.72 45.33 33.02
N ALA A 748 -40.38 44.88 34.09
CA ALA A 748 -41.12 45.76 34.99
C ALA A 748 -40.22 46.51 35.99
N SER A 749 -40.74 47.61 36.54
CA SER A 749 -40.10 48.38 37.61
C SER A 749 -41.08 48.64 38.74
N ALA A 750 -40.60 48.84 39.98
CA ALA A 750 -41.45 49.05 41.14
C ALA A 750 -41.14 50.36 41.87
N ASN A 751 -42.18 51.00 42.40
CA ASN A 751 -42.06 52.16 43.30
C ASN A 751 -42.97 51.98 44.54
N PRO A 752 -42.42 51.96 45.77
CA PRO A 752 -40.99 52.01 46.10
C PRO A 752 -40.22 50.79 45.55
N PRO A 753 -38.94 50.93 45.17
CA PRO A 753 -38.15 49.86 44.57
C PRO A 753 -37.84 48.74 45.58
N SER A 754 -37.51 47.56 45.06
CA SER A 754 -37.04 46.43 45.87
C SER A 754 -35.85 46.82 46.74
N GLY A 755 -35.86 46.39 48.00
CA GLY A 755 -34.89 46.73 49.03
C GLY A 755 -35.19 48.01 49.82
N SER A 756 -36.33 48.66 49.59
CA SER A 756 -36.75 49.85 50.35
C SER A 756 -37.15 49.53 51.79
N VAL A 757 -36.88 50.44 52.72
CA VAL A 757 -37.35 50.35 54.12
C VAL A 757 -38.73 51.00 54.23
N LEU A 758 -39.73 50.19 54.60
CA LEU A 758 -41.15 50.56 54.54
C LEU A 758 -41.83 50.37 55.90
N ASN A 759 -42.88 51.15 56.15
CA ASN A 759 -43.71 51.06 57.35
C ASN A 759 -44.99 50.27 57.04
N PHE A 760 -45.08 49.06 57.58
CA PHE A 760 -46.20 48.13 57.41
C PHE A 760 -47.20 48.15 58.57
N ALA A 761 -47.17 49.16 59.45
CA ALA A 761 -48.22 49.33 60.48
C ALA A 761 -49.62 49.50 59.85
N THR A 762 -49.67 49.96 58.61
CA THR A 762 -50.82 49.91 57.70
C THR A 762 -50.42 49.21 56.41
N PRO A 763 -51.37 48.71 55.60
CA PRO A 763 -51.05 48.16 54.28
C PRO A 763 -50.25 49.16 53.43
N VAL A 764 -49.18 48.67 52.80
CA VAL A 764 -48.28 49.45 51.95
C VAL A 764 -48.62 49.17 50.49
N THR A 765 -48.69 50.22 49.69
CA THR A 765 -48.88 50.10 48.23
C THR A 765 -47.54 50.11 47.54
N VAL A 766 -47.29 49.13 46.67
CA VAL A 766 -46.16 49.13 45.72
C VAL A 766 -46.73 49.18 44.31
N ARG A 767 -46.37 50.21 43.55
CA ARG A 767 -46.76 50.35 42.15
C ARG A 767 -45.73 49.62 41.28
N VAL A 768 -46.13 48.55 40.61
CA VAL A 768 -45.32 47.84 39.61
C VAL A 768 -45.74 48.31 38.23
N THR A 769 -44.80 48.77 37.42
CA THR A 769 -45.03 49.30 36.07
C THR A 769 -44.31 48.41 35.07
N SER A 770 -45.05 47.81 34.12
CA SER A 770 -44.48 47.03 33.03
C SER A 770 -43.58 47.90 32.14
N GLU A 771 -42.78 47.26 31.29
CA GLU A 771 -41.93 47.97 30.33
C GLU A 771 -42.76 48.85 29.37
N THR A 772 -43.92 48.35 28.94
CA THR A 772 -44.92 49.09 28.14
C THR A 772 -45.64 50.22 28.89
N GLY A 773 -45.32 50.45 30.17
CA GLY A 773 -45.87 51.52 30.99
C GLY A 773 -47.18 51.19 31.70
N VAL A 774 -47.65 49.94 31.63
CA VAL A 774 -48.88 49.50 32.30
C VAL A 774 -48.60 49.31 33.79
N ALA A 775 -49.19 50.14 34.63
CA ALA A 775 -48.97 50.09 36.08
C ALA A 775 -50.07 49.35 36.85
N ALA A 776 -49.65 48.66 37.92
CA ALA A 776 -50.49 47.93 38.86
C ALA A 776 -50.09 48.28 40.30
N ASP A 777 -51.07 48.67 41.11
CA ASP A 777 -50.86 48.91 42.54
C ASP A 777 -51.11 47.62 43.32
N TRP A 778 -50.06 47.15 44.01
CA TRP A 778 -50.08 45.96 44.85
C TRP A 778 -50.18 46.34 46.32
N GLN A 779 -51.15 45.76 47.03
CA GLN A 779 -51.38 46.01 48.46
C GLN A 779 -50.69 44.95 49.31
N ILE A 780 -49.68 45.35 50.06
CA ILE A 780 -48.92 44.49 50.96
C ILE A 780 -49.37 44.73 52.38
N ARG A 781 -49.88 43.68 53.03
CA ARG A 781 -50.24 43.67 54.45
C ARG A 781 -49.30 42.74 55.20
N VAL A 782 -48.57 43.29 56.17
CA VAL A 782 -47.77 42.51 57.12
C VAL A 782 -48.48 42.51 58.47
N THR A 783 -48.58 41.35 59.12
CA THR A 783 -49.29 41.20 60.39
C THR A 783 -48.46 40.47 61.42
N ILE A 784 -48.61 40.86 62.70
CA ILE A 784 -48.10 40.10 63.83
C ILE A 784 -49.26 39.23 64.37
N PRO A 785 -49.12 37.90 64.44
CA PRO A 785 -50.16 37.04 65.02
C PRO A 785 -50.45 37.41 66.49
N SER A 786 -51.73 37.47 66.90
CA SER A 786 -52.06 37.68 68.32
C SER A 786 -51.64 36.46 69.14
N ALA A 787 -50.97 36.71 70.27
CA ALA A 787 -50.37 35.70 71.14
C ALA A 787 -51.30 34.52 71.47
N ALA A 788 -50.91 33.32 71.03
CA ALA A 788 -51.31 32.07 71.66
C ALA A 788 -50.37 31.79 72.86
N PRO A 789 -50.79 31.02 73.88
CA PRO A 789 -50.09 30.92 75.15
C PRO A 789 -48.68 30.35 74.98
N VAL A 790 -47.73 30.97 75.66
CA VAL A 790 -46.35 30.48 75.86
C VAL A 790 -46.43 29.10 76.51
N THR A 791 -46.22 28.06 75.72
CA THR A 791 -45.73 26.79 76.24
C THR A 791 -44.21 26.87 76.23
N THR A 792 -43.63 26.69 77.41
CA THR A 792 -42.20 26.62 77.67
C THR A 792 -41.58 25.43 76.94
N GLU A 793 -41.17 25.64 75.69
CA GLU A 793 -40.09 24.94 74.99
C GLU A 793 -39.81 25.64 73.64
N ALA A 794 -38.81 26.53 73.60
CA ALA A 794 -38.36 27.10 72.33
C ALA A 794 -37.77 25.99 71.46
N ARG A 795 -38.49 25.57 70.41
CA ARG A 795 -38.00 24.67 69.37
C ARG A 795 -37.34 25.51 68.27
N ILE A 796 -36.18 25.06 67.79
CA ILE A 796 -35.51 25.68 66.64
C ILE A 796 -36.43 25.53 65.42
N LYS A 797 -36.70 26.63 64.72
CA LYS A 797 -37.53 26.66 63.51
C LYS A 797 -36.70 27.16 62.33
N VAL A 798 -36.85 26.52 61.18
CA VAL A 798 -36.19 26.90 59.92
C VAL A 798 -37.27 27.14 58.86
N TYR A 799 -37.24 28.33 58.26
CA TYR A 799 -38.20 28.77 57.26
C TYR A 799 -37.47 29.10 55.95
N PRO A 800 -37.75 28.40 54.84
CA PRO A 800 -37.18 28.76 53.56
C PRO A 800 -37.86 30.02 52.99
N ASN A 801 -37.05 30.89 52.39
CA ASN A 801 -37.46 31.94 51.47
C ASN A 801 -36.94 31.57 50.07
N PRO A 802 -37.72 30.81 49.28
CA PRO A 802 -37.28 30.27 48.00
C PRO A 802 -37.03 31.34 46.93
N ALA A 803 -37.61 32.54 47.11
CA ALA A 803 -37.52 33.64 46.16
C ALA A 803 -36.19 34.39 46.19
N ALA A 804 -35.51 34.37 47.34
CA ALA A 804 -34.24 35.06 47.56
C ALA A 804 -33.08 34.08 47.80
N ASP A 805 -33.32 32.78 47.63
CA ASP A 805 -32.41 31.71 48.04
C ASP A 805 -31.93 31.89 49.49
N GLN A 806 -32.84 32.01 50.47
CA GLN A 806 -32.45 32.20 51.88
C GLN A 806 -33.16 31.24 52.82
N LEU A 807 -32.55 30.97 53.97
CA LEU A 807 -33.16 30.28 55.10
C LEU A 807 -33.15 31.19 56.33
N TYR A 808 -34.31 31.34 56.96
CA TYR A 808 -34.47 32.03 58.23
C TYR A 808 -34.52 31.03 59.37
N ILE A 809 -33.67 31.23 60.38
CA ILE A 809 -33.47 30.30 61.48
C ILE A 809 -33.77 31.05 62.77
N SER A 810 -34.62 30.50 63.63
CA SER A 810 -35.06 31.15 64.88
C SER A 810 -35.22 30.16 66.03
N GLY A 811 -35.25 30.67 67.26
CA GLY A 811 -35.40 29.85 68.47
C GLY A 811 -34.08 29.24 68.98
N MET A 812 -32.94 29.86 68.63
CA MET A 812 -31.60 29.49 69.13
C MET A 812 -31.32 30.14 70.49
N THR A 813 -30.57 29.47 71.36
CA THR A 813 -30.24 29.96 72.70
C THR A 813 -28.76 29.79 73.03
N GLY A 814 -28.10 30.85 73.49
CA GLY A 814 -26.65 30.86 73.70
C GLY A 814 -25.85 30.77 72.40
N THR A 815 -24.56 30.48 72.49
CA THR A 815 -23.71 30.30 71.30
C THR A 815 -24.15 29.05 70.52
N SER A 816 -24.56 29.26 69.28
CA SER A 816 -25.14 28.24 68.40
C SER A 816 -24.32 28.09 67.12
N ALA A 817 -24.18 26.85 66.63
CA ALA A 817 -23.45 26.51 65.41
C ALA A 817 -24.40 25.97 64.34
N LEU A 818 -24.27 26.49 63.12
CA LEU A 818 -25.04 26.10 61.94
C LEU A 818 -24.10 25.47 60.92
N MET A 819 -24.49 24.33 60.34
CA MET A 819 -23.72 23.65 59.30
C MET A 819 -24.64 23.22 58.15
N LEU A 820 -24.30 23.60 56.92
CA LEU A 820 -24.97 23.14 55.70
C LEU A 820 -24.14 22.04 55.04
N ILE A 821 -24.76 20.90 54.75
CA ILE A 821 -24.09 19.67 54.30
C ILE A 821 -24.79 19.14 53.04
N ASP A 822 -24.05 18.68 52.04
CA ASP A 822 -24.63 17.99 50.89
C ASP A 822 -24.92 16.50 51.16
N LEU A 823 -25.60 15.82 50.21
CA LEU A 823 -25.95 14.41 50.34
C LEU A 823 -24.74 13.45 50.29
N SER A 824 -23.55 13.92 49.90
CA SER A 824 -22.31 13.14 49.97
C SER A 824 -21.64 13.21 51.35
N GLY A 825 -22.15 14.06 52.25
CA GLY A 825 -21.64 14.26 53.60
C GLY A 825 -20.61 15.39 53.71
N ARG A 826 -20.38 16.17 52.65
CA ARG A 826 -19.44 17.29 52.66
C ARG A 826 -20.08 18.54 53.25
N VAL A 827 -19.39 19.17 54.22
CA VAL A 827 -19.82 20.45 54.81
C VAL A 827 -19.51 21.58 53.83
N LEU A 828 -20.54 22.30 53.42
CA LEU A 828 -20.46 23.40 52.46
C LEU A 828 -20.38 24.77 53.14
N HIS A 829 -20.96 24.90 54.34
CA HIS A 829 -20.96 26.15 55.09
C HIS A 829 -21.02 25.90 56.60
N THR A 830 -20.32 26.73 57.38
CA THR A 830 -20.36 26.71 58.85
C THR A 830 -20.44 28.13 59.38
N LEU A 831 -21.36 28.38 60.31
CA LEU A 831 -21.53 29.67 60.98
C LEU A 831 -21.70 29.46 62.49
N THR A 832 -21.09 30.32 63.31
CA THR A 832 -21.31 30.34 64.77
C THR A 832 -21.88 31.70 65.14
N THR A 833 -23.01 31.71 65.84
CA THR A 833 -23.74 32.93 66.21
C THR A 833 -24.19 32.89 67.67
N ALA A 834 -24.21 34.04 68.33
CA ALA A 834 -24.82 34.21 69.65
C ALA A 834 -26.25 34.79 69.56
N SER A 835 -26.73 35.06 68.35
CA SER A 835 -28.06 35.59 68.07
C SER A 835 -29.14 34.53 68.29
N THR A 836 -30.33 34.98 68.67
CA THR A 836 -31.52 34.12 68.82
C THR A 836 -32.17 33.77 67.48
N SER A 837 -31.77 34.45 66.40
CA SER A 837 -32.18 34.22 65.01
C SER A 837 -31.05 34.55 64.01
N GLU A 838 -31.07 33.95 62.83
CA GLU A 838 -30.03 34.09 61.79
C GLU A 838 -30.58 33.85 60.38
N VAL A 839 -29.90 34.38 59.35
CA VAL A 839 -30.24 34.17 57.93
C VAL A 839 -29.09 33.51 57.19
N LEU A 840 -29.35 32.40 56.50
CA LEU A 840 -28.38 31.72 55.65
C LEU A 840 -28.72 31.92 54.18
N LEU A 841 -27.78 32.47 53.40
CA LEU A 841 -27.91 32.64 51.95
C LEU A 841 -27.51 31.34 51.22
N LEU A 842 -28.35 30.92 50.27
CA LEU A 842 -28.19 29.73 49.45
C LEU A 842 -27.85 30.04 47.98
N LYS A 843 -27.79 31.32 47.58
CA LYS A 843 -27.64 31.75 46.18
C LYS A 843 -26.43 31.15 45.46
N ASP A 844 -25.33 30.95 46.18
CA ASP A 844 -24.04 30.51 45.61
C ASP A 844 -23.92 28.96 45.51
N TYR A 845 -24.98 28.21 45.86
CA TYR A 845 -25.01 26.74 45.75
C TYR A 845 -25.91 26.28 44.60
N HIS A 846 -25.58 25.16 43.95
CA HIS A 846 -26.38 24.60 42.86
C HIS A 846 -27.76 24.08 43.34
N PRO A 847 -28.78 23.96 42.47
CA PRO A 847 -30.03 23.26 42.78
C PRO A 847 -29.78 21.84 43.30
N GLY A 848 -30.45 21.45 44.38
CA GLY A 848 -30.20 20.17 45.04
C GLY A 848 -30.77 20.04 46.46
N ILE A 849 -30.57 18.88 47.07
CA ILE A 849 -31.00 18.59 48.45
C ILE A 849 -29.80 18.73 49.40
N TYR A 850 -30.00 19.45 50.49
CA TYR A 850 -29.00 19.71 51.54
C TYR A 850 -29.57 19.35 52.92
N LEU A 851 -28.67 19.16 53.89
CA LEU A 851 -28.99 19.02 55.31
C LEU A 851 -28.44 20.21 56.09
N LEU A 852 -29.30 20.91 56.81
CA LEU A 852 -28.92 21.97 57.73
C LEU A 852 -28.93 21.43 59.17
N SER A 853 -27.77 21.36 59.81
CA SER A 853 -27.62 21.02 61.22
C SER A 853 -27.48 22.29 62.05
N VAL A 854 -28.29 22.44 63.10
CA VAL A 854 -28.23 23.55 64.06
C VAL A 854 -27.99 22.97 65.45
N GLU A 855 -26.91 23.41 66.10
CA GLU A 855 -26.49 22.96 67.43
C GLU A 855 -26.47 24.16 68.40
N SER A 856 -27.24 24.07 69.49
CA SER A 856 -27.47 25.18 70.41
C SER A 856 -27.51 24.67 71.85
N SER A 857 -26.47 25.02 72.64
CA SER A 857 -26.26 24.89 74.11
C SER A 857 -26.71 23.62 74.88
N ALA A 858 -27.29 22.62 74.21
CA ALA A 858 -27.65 21.26 74.65
C ALA A 858 -28.50 20.49 73.60
N ARG A 859 -28.86 21.10 72.46
CA ARG A 859 -29.77 20.53 71.45
C ARG A 859 -29.14 20.57 70.06
N ARG A 860 -29.26 19.47 69.32
CA ARG A 860 -28.94 19.38 67.89
C ARG A 860 -30.21 19.07 67.11
N SER A 861 -30.52 19.87 66.10
CA SER A 861 -31.66 19.66 65.19
C SER A 861 -31.16 19.68 63.76
N VAL A 862 -31.68 18.77 62.93
CA VAL A 862 -31.29 18.65 61.52
C VAL A 862 -32.51 18.80 60.64
N PHE A 863 -32.40 19.64 59.61
CA PHE A 863 -33.48 19.98 58.70
C PHE A 863 -33.09 19.62 57.28
N ARG A 864 -34.01 19.01 56.53
CA ARG A 864 -33.86 18.80 55.08
C ARG A 864 -34.18 20.10 54.35
N VAL A 865 -33.23 20.59 53.56
CA VAL A 865 -33.34 21.79 52.74
C VAL A 865 -33.36 21.37 51.27
N VAL A 866 -34.27 21.92 50.48
CA VAL A 866 -34.33 21.67 49.04
C VAL A 866 -34.19 23.01 48.35
N LYS A 867 -33.09 23.19 47.60
CA LYS A 867 -32.94 24.30 46.65
C LYS A 867 -33.44 23.80 45.29
N LYS A 868 -34.49 24.44 44.79
CA LYS A 868 -35.10 24.07 43.51
C LYS A 868 -34.28 24.56 42.34
#